data_AF-A0A4Q4XEG6-F1
#
_entry.id   AF-A0A4Q4XEG6-F1
#
_cell.length_a   1.000
_cell.length_b   1.000
_cell.length_c   1.000
_cell.angle_alpha   90.00
_cell.angle_beta   90.00
_cell.angle_gamma   90.00
#
_symmetry.space_group_name_H-M   'P 1'
#
loop_
_entity.id
_entity.type
_entity.pdbx_description
1 polymer ?
#
loop_
_entity_poly.entity_id
_entity_poly.type
_entity_poly.pdbx_seq_one_letter_code
_entity_poly.pdbx_strand_id
1 'polypeptide(L)'
;MLRLYSELHEEILLACGAILTIPEHILAYKLSGLQRLADSKIEEAREMIQFQSRLTDTCRDVLDESDFTLAVKTQLIYPSGSQIHVDGHPHRWEVAQRLLSLFEDHLPGLQCMFPRSIEVIRRPHGFPVVHFLQRDVEDELHRRIIDGICNGQTSFLRLADSASTGYESEIRRVLSEEKLNKNEIKRAFSFFADKESAPKSLLLVRGLLLNRILLLCLKKRWNVQYGLHPNRPPVAVPFEAKGVPSEQAEFGHPDVAILFTCLAFYYSGLSLSQFRESLQYVLKSDDPAAEYDRWTHGCEALPEALHHWNVINTDDQGQVEELWRHLRLDRTVLDHYMNKFVFPVHAKQFSIKLQASGWDVPLFSKTRSGDKTGARTTGFSGTNDNKMMLPLTIQQDDLPSLRQTNAEVLTYLLQNRNRGYHLASWLGRRMTEEELLRRIADMGIRILIDAGAYILEMDNRNLVKAWLGIDTQAKAAVFFGADNRAWVQYRGVKEEVPLLATPFADSLEECLVYLDEAHTRGVDLKLPPNARGALTLALGQTKDQTVQEVHQSISDVCKLRGGQAINSSHVIMWLLEQTCRTNEQLQNLYFAQGSDFCRRTNAQWVNPKFLTDKAHYESLLKVIQYPERQTLEQLYGGMTESRSSSLSVMSFANLERFMEKLIQQRREAGDKWHGIHSSALEEVEQEREVELQVDEVRHVQKPERYTALTFPGLHPAVSRFARTGELTGGKGYKHAFGALEGTNIGQKYNVCRTASRLFISTEFMRTVATGKCHPPNDDFLRPVEWILWSRSSETALIIIPEEAELLIPVIRRAGQLAKVHLIAYAAPVTKSMIHFNDFLYYTIPRLPAGYTVPVWLSIELGIFAGRLYIEYRECAPLTRYLQGLSEETDADAALQLTGEPGPGSDIFTKNPVTFLLEWLTLRRKAHDITHTPMGYICQGRPLHKSHPFFVARSVNTQEIVPPSVGARRIGGNMDGPEELDSEMEGEGDLFDQQG
;
A
#
# COMPACT_ATOMS: atom_id res chain seq x y z
N MET A 1 12.90 9.67 -38.72
CA MET A 1 13.09 8.57 -37.76
C MET A 1 13.53 7.29 -38.46
N LEU A 2 12.66 6.33 -38.82
CA LEU A 2 13.09 4.99 -39.28
C LEU A 2 14.12 4.95 -40.43
N ARG A 3 13.96 5.80 -41.46
CA ARG A 3 14.94 5.92 -42.55
C ARG A 3 16.30 6.42 -42.05
N LEU A 4 16.33 7.56 -41.35
CA LEU A 4 17.55 8.10 -40.73
C LEU A 4 18.25 7.09 -39.80
N TYR A 5 17.48 6.32 -39.03
CA TYR A 5 18.04 5.25 -38.18
C TYR A 5 18.73 4.16 -39.03
N SER A 6 18.10 3.77 -40.15
CA SER A 6 18.68 2.82 -41.11
C SER A 6 19.93 3.39 -41.80
N GLU A 7 19.85 4.64 -42.28
CA GLU A 7 20.92 5.37 -42.98
C GLU A 7 22.16 5.52 -42.11
N LEU A 8 22.01 5.88 -40.83
CA LEU A 8 23.12 5.96 -39.87
C LEU A 8 23.78 4.60 -39.63
N HIS A 9 23.02 3.52 -39.55
CA HIS A 9 23.58 2.16 -39.43
C HIS A 9 24.29 1.71 -40.72
N GLU A 10 23.82 2.12 -41.89
CA GLU A 10 24.51 1.88 -43.16
C GLU A 10 25.82 2.67 -43.25
N GLU A 11 25.83 3.93 -42.83
CA GLU A 11 27.05 4.76 -42.77
C GLU A 11 28.08 4.15 -41.80
N ILE A 12 27.67 3.75 -40.60
CA ILE A 12 28.54 3.09 -39.61
C ILE A 12 29.08 1.76 -40.15
N LEU A 13 28.26 0.96 -40.85
CA LEU A 13 28.69 -0.28 -41.50
C LEU A 13 29.72 -0.03 -42.62
N LEU A 14 29.51 1.00 -43.45
CA LEU A 14 30.43 1.39 -44.52
C LEU A 14 31.74 1.98 -43.98
N ALA A 15 31.70 2.64 -42.82
CA ALA A 15 32.86 3.18 -42.11
C ALA A 15 33.60 2.14 -41.24
N CYS A 16 33.10 0.90 -41.16
CA CYS A 16 33.58 -0.14 -40.24
C CYS A 16 33.57 0.29 -38.75
N GLY A 17 32.62 1.14 -38.37
CA GLY A 17 32.46 1.65 -37.00
C GLY A 17 31.83 0.65 -36.03
N ALA A 18 31.81 1.02 -34.75
CA ALA A 18 31.16 0.28 -33.68
C ALA A 18 30.04 1.13 -33.04
N ILE A 19 28.99 0.47 -32.54
CA ILE A 19 27.87 1.10 -31.84
C ILE A 19 27.95 0.69 -30.37
N LEU A 20 28.07 1.67 -29.46
CA LEU A 20 27.81 1.46 -28.04
C LEU A 20 26.32 1.68 -27.79
N THR A 21 25.67 0.71 -27.16
CA THR A 21 24.30 0.81 -26.67
C THR A 21 24.13 -0.11 -25.48
N ILE A 22 23.18 0.24 -24.61
CA ILE A 22 22.68 -0.63 -23.55
C ILE A 22 21.73 -1.69 -24.17
N PRO A 23 21.61 -2.91 -23.61
CA PRO A 23 20.80 -3.99 -24.19
C PRO A 23 19.29 -3.69 -24.19
N GLU A 24 18.82 -2.83 -23.30
CA GLU A 24 17.43 -2.38 -23.16
C GLU A 24 16.96 -1.75 -24.48
N HIS A 25 17.73 -0.83 -25.07
CA HIS A 25 17.42 -0.25 -26.39
C HIS A 25 17.37 -1.28 -27.53
N ILE A 26 18.16 -2.36 -27.45
CA ILE A 26 18.12 -3.44 -28.45
C ILE A 26 16.81 -4.23 -28.31
N LEU A 27 16.39 -4.51 -27.08
CA LEU A 27 15.10 -5.16 -26.79
C LEU A 27 13.92 -4.25 -27.14
N ALA A 28 14.03 -2.94 -26.89
CA ALA A 28 13.04 -1.92 -27.22
C ALA A 28 12.76 -1.88 -28.73
N TYR A 29 13.79 -1.82 -29.56
CA TYR A 29 13.62 -1.84 -31.02
C TYR A 29 12.96 -3.14 -31.52
N LYS A 30 13.36 -4.29 -30.95
CA LYS A 30 12.77 -5.61 -31.23
C LYS A 30 11.29 -5.66 -30.83
N LEU A 31 10.92 -5.13 -29.66
CA LEU A 31 9.54 -5.10 -29.16
C LEU A 31 8.67 -4.08 -29.90
N SER A 32 9.18 -2.88 -30.18
CA SER A 32 8.53 -1.85 -31.01
C SER A 32 8.07 -2.41 -32.36
N GLY A 33 8.91 -3.16 -33.06
CA GLY A 33 8.50 -3.80 -34.33
C GLY A 33 7.32 -4.76 -34.19
N LEU A 34 7.26 -5.51 -33.07
CA LEU A 34 6.14 -6.40 -32.74
C LEU A 34 4.91 -5.65 -32.20
N GLN A 35 5.09 -4.49 -31.55
CA GLN A 35 4.02 -3.61 -31.09
C GLN A 35 3.31 -2.98 -32.28
N ARG A 36 4.04 -2.40 -33.23
CA ARG A 36 3.46 -1.87 -34.48
C ARG A 36 2.71 -2.97 -35.25
N LEU A 37 3.18 -4.21 -35.22
CA LEU A 37 2.43 -5.35 -35.76
C LEU A 37 1.11 -5.59 -35.02
N ALA A 38 1.12 -5.59 -33.68
CA ALA A 38 -0.08 -5.73 -32.85
C ALA A 38 -1.08 -4.56 -33.01
N ASP A 39 -0.59 -3.34 -33.21
CA ASP A 39 -1.39 -2.13 -33.48
C ASP A 39 -2.01 -2.12 -34.88
N SER A 40 -1.78 -3.15 -35.70
CA SER A 40 -2.14 -3.20 -37.13
C SER A 40 -1.44 -2.13 -38.00
N LYS A 41 -0.33 -1.55 -37.53
CA LYS A 41 0.56 -0.63 -38.26
C LYS A 41 1.55 -1.45 -39.11
N ILE A 42 1.00 -2.13 -40.12
CA ILE A 42 1.69 -3.22 -40.83
C ILE A 42 2.91 -2.74 -41.64
N GLU A 43 2.93 -1.52 -42.16
CA GLU A 43 4.06 -1.03 -42.97
C GLU A 43 5.23 -0.55 -42.09
N GLU A 44 4.96 0.13 -40.97
CA GLU A 44 6.01 0.42 -39.98
C GLU A 44 6.58 -0.86 -39.37
N ALA A 45 5.71 -1.84 -39.06
CA ALA A 45 6.14 -3.17 -38.62
C ALA A 45 6.97 -3.89 -39.70
N ARG A 46 6.63 -3.73 -40.98
CA ARG A 46 7.39 -4.28 -42.12
C ARG A 46 8.79 -3.67 -42.17
N GLU A 47 8.92 -2.34 -42.14
CA GLU A 47 10.22 -1.66 -42.14
C GLU A 47 11.07 -2.10 -40.94
N MET A 48 10.54 -2.02 -39.71
CA MET A 48 11.29 -2.34 -38.49
C MET A 48 11.71 -3.81 -38.39
N ILE A 49 10.81 -4.75 -38.69
CA ILE A 49 11.12 -6.19 -38.60
C ILE A 49 12.07 -6.63 -39.71
N GLN A 50 11.98 -6.05 -40.92
CA GLN A 50 12.96 -6.32 -41.99
C GLN A 50 14.33 -5.74 -41.63
N PHE A 51 14.40 -4.54 -41.05
CA PHE A 51 15.65 -3.95 -40.60
C PHE A 51 16.27 -4.77 -39.45
N GLN A 52 15.49 -5.18 -38.45
CA GLN A 52 15.97 -6.08 -37.39
C GLN A 52 16.46 -7.43 -37.95
N SER A 53 15.80 -8.00 -38.96
CA SER A 53 16.28 -9.22 -39.61
C SER A 53 17.61 -9.01 -40.32
N ARG A 54 17.84 -7.82 -40.92
CA ARG A 54 19.12 -7.45 -41.53
C ARG A 54 20.21 -7.35 -40.46
N LEU A 55 19.99 -6.61 -39.37
CA LEU A 55 20.93 -6.52 -38.25
C LEU A 55 21.33 -7.92 -37.75
N THR A 56 20.35 -8.81 -37.54
CA THR A 56 20.59 -10.18 -37.09
C THR A 56 21.45 -11.01 -38.05
N ASP A 57 21.47 -10.70 -39.35
CA ASP A 57 22.26 -11.37 -40.38
C ASP A 57 23.59 -10.66 -40.75
N THR A 58 23.74 -9.36 -40.47
CA THR A 58 24.95 -8.57 -40.81
C THR A 58 25.83 -8.17 -39.62
N CYS A 59 25.28 -8.08 -38.40
CA CYS A 59 25.99 -7.56 -37.24
C CYS A 59 26.74 -8.65 -36.45
N ARG A 60 27.63 -8.19 -35.57
CA ARG A 60 28.45 -9.01 -34.68
C ARG A 60 28.42 -8.39 -33.28
N ASP A 61 27.63 -8.97 -32.39
CA ASP A 61 27.44 -8.41 -31.06
C ASP A 61 28.59 -8.84 -30.13
N VAL A 62 29.08 -7.88 -29.35
CA VAL A 62 30.02 -8.08 -28.26
C VAL A 62 29.36 -7.56 -26.99
N LEU A 63 29.26 -8.43 -25.97
CA LEU A 63 28.67 -8.09 -24.68
C LEU A 63 29.78 -8.01 -23.63
N ASP A 64 29.86 -6.89 -22.92
CA ASP A 64 30.65 -6.80 -21.69
C ASP A 64 29.79 -7.24 -20.49
N GLU A 65 30.43 -7.70 -19.41
CA GLU A 65 29.80 -8.30 -18.20
C GLU A 65 28.51 -9.09 -18.51
N SER A 66 28.66 -10.09 -19.39
CA SER A 66 27.54 -10.83 -19.99
C SER A 66 26.73 -11.69 -19.03
N ASP A 67 27.22 -11.94 -17.81
CA ASP A 67 26.45 -12.53 -16.71
C ASP A 67 25.49 -11.53 -16.03
N PHE A 68 25.70 -10.22 -16.22
CA PHE A 68 24.76 -9.14 -15.91
C PHE A 68 23.86 -8.83 -17.11
N THR A 69 24.40 -8.61 -18.32
CA THR A 69 23.61 -8.32 -19.54
C THR A 69 22.63 -9.43 -19.92
N LEU A 70 22.93 -10.69 -19.59
CA LEU A 70 22.04 -11.83 -19.82
C LEU A 70 21.36 -12.32 -18.53
N ALA A 71 21.32 -11.48 -17.49
CA ALA A 71 20.74 -11.82 -16.20
C ALA A 71 19.24 -12.15 -16.32
N VAL A 72 18.79 -13.10 -15.52
CA VAL A 72 17.42 -13.61 -15.53
C VAL A 72 16.45 -12.66 -14.80
N LYS A 73 16.95 -11.74 -13.98
CA LYS A 73 16.17 -10.85 -13.09
C LYS A 73 15.38 -9.78 -13.87
N THR A 74 15.94 -9.26 -14.96
CA THR A 74 15.38 -8.14 -15.74
C THR A 74 14.51 -8.61 -16.91
N GLN A 75 13.45 -7.87 -17.19
CA GLN A 75 12.58 -8.05 -18.36
C GLN A 75 12.13 -6.70 -18.91
N LEU A 76 12.20 -6.51 -20.22
CA LEU A 76 11.60 -5.34 -20.88
C LEU A 76 10.18 -5.69 -21.33
N ILE A 77 9.23 -4.82 -21.01
CA ILE A 77 7.81 -5.04 -21.23
C ILE A 77 7.17 -3.85 -21.96
N TYR A 78 6.44 -4.19 -23.01
CA TYR A 78 5.65 -3.27 -23.83
C TYR A 78 4.16 -3.54 -23.56
N PRO A 79 3.52 -2.84 -22.61
CA PRO A 79 2.08 -2.95 -22.39
C PRO A 79 1.27 -2.47 -23.61
N SER A 80 0.06 -3.00 -23.78
CA SER A 80 -0.86 -2.59 -24.86
C SER A 80 -2.33 -2.88 -24.49
N GLY A 81 -3.25 -2.31 -25.29
CA GLY A 81 -4.68 -2.32 -25.00
C GLY A 81 -5.08 -1.32 -23.92
N SER A 82 -6.24 -1.54 -23.28
CA SER A 82 -6.78 -0.64 -22.27
C SER A 82 -6.11 -0.82 -20.90
N GLN A 83 -5.82 0.31 -20.25
CA GLN A 83 -5.39 0.36 -18.86
C GLN A 83 -6.60 0.17 -17.92
N ILE A 84 -6.48 -0.69 -16.91
CA ILE A 84 -7.56 -1.09 -15.99
C ILE A 84 -7.02 -1.29 -14.57
N HIS A 85 -7.83 -1.05 -13.54
CA HIS A 85 -7.41 -1.29 -12.16
C HIS A 85 -7.05 -2.78 -11.91
N VAL A 86 -6.10 -3.01 -10.99
CA VAL A 86 -5.79 -4.36 -10.47
C VAL A 86 -7.05 -5.09 -9.97
N ASP A 87 -7.14 -6.38 -10.25
CA ASP A 87 -8.28 -7.19 -9.77
C ASP A 87 -8.30 -7.23 -8.24
N GLY A 88 -9.44 -6.92 -7.62
CA GLY A 88 -9.56 -6.75 -6.17
C GLY A 88 -9.52 -5.30 -5.66
N HIS A 89 -9.41 -4.30 -6.54
CA HIS A 89 -9.63 -2.88 -6.19
C HIS A 89 -10.94 -2.66 -5.41
N PRO A 90 -10.97 -1.83 -4.33
CA PRO A 90 -9.83 -1.19 -3.67
C PRO A 90 -9.16 -2.10 -2.64
N HIS A 91 -9.86 -3.14 -2.19
CA HIS A 91 -9.46 -4.03 -1.09
C HIS A 91 -8.06 -4.64 -1.25
N ARG A 92 -7.53 -4.74 -2.48
CA ARG A 92 -6.18 -5.27 -2.74
C ARG A 92 -5.07 -4.55 -1.97
N TRP A 93 -5.15 -3.22 -1.85
CA TRP A 93 -4.20 -2.45 -1.04
C TRP A 93 -4.66 -2.26 0.41
N GLU A 94 -5.97 -2.12 0.64
CA GLU A 94 -6.52 -1.99 2.00
C GLU A 94 -6.17 -3.21 2.86
N VAL A 95 -6.32 -4.42 2.31
CA VAL A 95 -5.95 -5.69 2.99
C VAL A 95 -4.44 -5.73 3.26
N ALA A 96 -3.61 -5.26 2.33
CA ALA A 96 -2.16 -5.18 2.55
C ALA A 96 -1.80 -4.22 3.70
N GLN A 97 -2.42 -3.03 3.76
CA GLN A 97 -2.28 -2.08 4.88
C GLN A 97 -2.74 -2.69 6.21
N ARG A 98 -3.88 -3.40 6.24
CA ARG A 98 -4.36 -4.08 7.46
C ARG A 98 -3.47 -5.25 7.88
N LEU A 99 -2.85 -5.99 6.96
CA LEU A 99 -1.86 -7.03 7.29
C LEU A 99 -0.57 -6.44 7.86
N LEU A 100 -0.11 -5.29 7.35
CA LEU A 100 1.02 -4.55 7.93
C LEU A 100 0.71 -4.00 9.33
N SER A 101 -0.54 -3.61 9.61
CA SER A 101 -0.99 -3.27 10.97
C SER A 101 -0.93 -4.48 11.91
N LEU A 102 -1.49 -5.63 11.52
CA LEU A 102 -1.49 -6.85 12.33
C LEU A 102 -0.07 -7.36 12.62
N PHE A 103 0.86 -7.18 11.68
CA PHE A 103 2.29 -7.42 11.90
C PHE A 103 2.85 -6.53 13.02
N GLU A 104 2.62 -5.22 12.96
CA GLU A 104 3.08 -4.26 13.98
C GLU A 104 2.49 -4.58 15.36
N ASP A 105 1.18 -4.88 15.43
CA ASP A 105 0.48 -5.28 16.65
C ASP A 105 1.08 -6.54 17.31
N HIS A 106 1.71 -7.42 16.51
CA HIS A 106 2.37 -8.64 17.01
C HIS A 106 3.83 -8.43 17.45
N LEU A 107 4.52 -7.39 16.98
CA LEU A 107 5.96 -7.17 17.25
C LEU A 107 6.34 -7.18 18.75
N PRO A 108 5.60 -6.52 19.68
CA PRO A 108 5.96 -6.55 21.10
C PRO A 108 5.95 -7.96 21.69
N GLY A 109 5.02 -8.81 21.24
CA GLY A 109 4.93 -10.21 21.67
C GLY A 109 6.06 -11.07 21.09
N LEU A 110 6.37 -10.89 19.80
CA LEU A 110 7.48 -11.60 19.14
C LEU A 110 8.83 -11.23 19.75
N GLN A 111 9.09 -9.94 19.96
CA GLN A 111 10.33 -9.43 20.58
C GLN A 111 10.53 -9.96 22.01
N CYS A 112 9.45 -10.18 22.76
CA CYS A 112 9.51 -10.73 24.12
C CYS A 112 9.83 -12.22 24.15
N MET A 113 9.31 -13.01 23.21
CA MET A 113 9.52 -14.47 23.15
C MET A 113 10.83 -14.86 22.46
N PHE A 114 11.22 -14.10 21.42
CA PHE A 114 12.34 -14.40 20.54
C PHE A 114 13.44 -13.32 20.56
N PRO A 115 13.98 -12.90 21.73
CA PRO A 115 14.89 -11.75 21.85
C PRO A 115 16.29 -11.95 21.24
N ARG A 116 16.50 -13.03 20.47
CA ARG A 116 17.71 -13.30 19.66
C ARG A 116 17.41 -13.65 18.20
N SER A 117 16.14 -13.73 17.81
CA SER A 117 15.71 -14.06 16.44
C SER A 117 15.15 -12.85 15.70
N ILE A 118 14.83 -11.75 16.41
CA ILE A 118 14.28 -10.51 15.84
C ILE A 118 14.94 -9.28 16.47
N GLU A 119 15.35 -8.32 15.65
CA GLU A 119 15.68 -6.96 16.09
C GLU A 119 14.58 -5.99 15.62
N VAL A 120 14.10 -5.13 16.53
CA VAL A 120 13.02 -4.15 16.24
C VAL A 120 13.52 -2.75 16.58
N ILE A 121 13.82 -1.97 15.55
CA ILE A 121 14.25 -0.58 15.65
C ILE A 121 12.99 0.30 15.64
N ARG A 122 12.55 0.71 16.82
CA ARG A 122 11.39 1.61 16.98
C ARG A 122 11.78 3.04 16.61
N ARG A 123 10.96 3.67 15.77
CA ARG A 123 11.07 5.11 15.44
C ARG A 123 10.16 5.89 16.40
N PRO A 124 10.50 7.14 16.81
CA PRO A 124 9.66 7.91 17.72
C PRO A 124 8.25 8.20 17.16
N HIS A 125 8.17 8.35 15.84
CA HIS A 125 6.93 8.49 15.07
C HIS A 125 7.08 7.65 13.79
N GLY A 126 6.01 6.98 13.36
CA GLY A 126 6.01 6.10 12.19
C GLY A 126 6.48 4.65 12.44
N PHE A 127 6.35 3.84 11.40
CA PHE A 127 6.46 2.38 11.42
C PHE A 127 7.87 1.88 11.80
N PRO A 128 7.99 0.79 12.61
CA PRO A 128 9.28 0.25 13.04
C PRO A 128 10.02 -0.47 11.91
N VAL A 129 11.35 -0.39 11.91
CA VAL A 129 12.21 -1.21 11.04
C VAL A 129 12.55 -2.51 11.77
N VAL A 130 12.50 -3.64 11.07
CA VAL A 130 12.59 -4.98 11.67
C VAL A 130 13.55 -5.87 10.88
N HIS A 131 14.44 -6.57 11.60
CA HIS A 131 15.38 -7.55 11.04
C HIS A 131 15.04 -8.95 11.55
N PHE A 132 15.01 -9.94 10.65
CA PHE A 132 14.56 -11.31 10.92
C PHE A 132 15.78 -12.24 10.93
N LEU A 133 16.39 -12.38 12.10
CA LEU A 133 17.68 -13.03 12.30
C LEU A 133 17.59 -14.56 12.19
N GLN A 134 16.42 -15.16 12.46
CA GLN A 134 16.16 -16.60 12.35
C GLN A 134 14.73 -16.88 11.86
N ARG A 135 14.50 -18.09 11.35
CA ARG A 135 13.22 -18.51 10.74
C ARG A 135 12.10 -18.84 11.74
N ASP A 136 12.45 -19.14 12.99
CA ASP A 136 11.49 -19.49 14.04
C ASP A 136 10.45 -18.39 14.30
N VAL A 137 10.91 -17.13 14.35
CA VAL A 137 10.05 -15.95 14.50
C VAL A 137 9.28 -15.59 13.23
N GLU A 138 9.79 -15.93 12.04
CA GLU A 138 9.05 -15.80 10.78
C GLU A 138 7.83 -16.74 10.76
N ASP A 139 8.05 -18.00 11.15
CA ASP A 139 7.04 -19.06 11.16
C ASP A 139 6.00 -18.81 12.29
N GLU A 140 6.41 -18.28 13.45
CA GLU A 140 5.48 -17.82 14.51
C GLU A 140 4.67 -16.57 14.11
N LEU A 141 5.27 -15.58 13.43
CA LEU A 141 4.55 -14.41 12.92
C LEU A 141 3.45 -14.83 11.95
N HIS A 142 3.79 -15.68 10.98
CA HIS A 142 2.85 -16.24 10.01
C HIS A 142 1.71 -16.98 10.73
N ARG A 143 2.05 -17.82 11.74
CA ARG A 143 1.06 -18.55 12.55
C ARG A 143 0.09 -17.61 13.28
N ARG A 144 0.59 -16.52 13.88
CA ARG A 144 -0.22 -15.53 14.60
C ARG A 144 -1.20 -14.77 13.70
N ILE A 145 -0.75 -14.36 12.51
CA ILE A 145 -1.63 -13.66 11.56
C ILE A 145 -2.78 -14.60 11.13
N ILE A 146 -2.48 -15.88 10.85
CA ILE A 146 -3.52 -16.88 10.53
C ILE A 146 -4.46 -17.10 11.72
N ASP A 147 -3.95 -17.20 12.95
CA ASP A 147 -4.79 -17.30 14.16
C ASP A 147 -5.75 -16.11 14.28
N GLY A 148 -5.27 -14.87 14.11
CA GLY A 148 -6.10 -13.67 14.19
C GLY A 148 -7.21 -13.62 13.13
N ILE A 149 -6.92 -14.06 11.90
CA ILE A 149 -7.92 -14.16 10.83
C ILE A 149 -8.95 -15.26 11.14
N CYS A 150 -8.51 -16.45 11.54
CA CYS A 150 -9.40 -17.57 11.91
C CYS A 150 -10.32 -17.19 13.08
N ASN A 151 -9.80 -16.48 14.08
CA ASN A 151 -10.53 -16.04 15.26
C ASN A 151 -11.46 -14.81 14.99
N GLY A 152 -11.64 -14.41 13.73
CA GLY A 152 -12.53 -13.30 13.34
C GLY A 152 -12.04 -11.90 13.75
N GLN A 153 -10.76 -11.74 14.14
CA GLN A 153 -10.23 -10.49 14.70
C GLN A 153 -9.93 -9.41 13.64
N THR A 154 -10.29 -9.64 12.37
CA THR A 154 -9.93 -8.78 11.23
C THR A 154 -11.17 -8.17 10.56
N SER A 155 -11.17 -6.85 10.33
CA SER A 155 -12.33 -6.14 9.79
C SER A 155 -12.56 -6.32 8.30
N PHE A 156 -11.54 -6.79 7.55
CA PHE A 156 -11.63 -7.03 6.10
C PHE A 156 -12.17 -8.43 5.72
N LEU A 157 -12.44 -9.29 6.73
CA LEU A 157 -13.05 -10.61 6.57
C LEU A 157 -14.10 -10.85 7.68
N ARG A 158 -15.17 -10.02 7.70
CA ARG A 158 -16.28 -10.18 8.65
C ARG A 158 -16.97 -11.54 8.46
N LEU A 159 -17.01 -12.36 9.50
CA LEU A 159 -17.77 -13.60 9.56
C LEU A 159 -19.29 -13.34 9.51
N ALA A 160 -20.06 -14.28 8.98
CA ALA A 160 -21.52 -14.23 8.96
C ALA A 160 -22.10 -14.66 10.31
N ASP A 161 -23.19 -14.01 10.74
CA ASP A 161 -23.90 -14.32 12.00
C ASP A 161 -24.46 -15.77 12.04
N SER A 162 -24.55 -16.43 10.88
CA SER A 162 -24.97 -17.83 10.71
C SER A 162 -23.81 -18.82 10.51
N ALA A 163 -22.56 -18.46 10.81
CA ALA A 163 -21.41 -19.33 10.63
C ALA A 163 -21.43 -20.51 11.63
N SER A 164 -21.42 -21.74 11.11
CA SER A 164 -21.41 -22.97 11.92
C SER A 164 -20.06 -23.18 12.62
N THR A 165 -20.10 -23.60 13.89
CA THR A 165 -18.92 -24.00 14.67
C THR A 165 -18.00 -24.94 13.89
N GLY A 166 -16.71 -24.59 13.78
CA GLY A 166 -15.69 -25.35 13.03
C GLY A 166 -15.10 -24.62 11.83
N TYR A 167 -15.70 -23.50 11.40
CA TYR A 167 -15.23 -22.67 10.27
C TYR A 167 -13.74 -22.27 10.36
N GLU A 168 -13.23 -22.04 11.57
CA GLU A 168 -11.81 -21.73 11.86
C GLU A 168 -10.85 -22.72 11.20
N SER A 169 -11.19 -24.01 11.23
CA SER A 169 -10.37 -25.09 10.68
C SER A 169 -10.32 -25.06 9.15
N GLU A 170 -11.44 -24.76 8.49
CA GLU A 170 -11.49 -24.62 7.03
C GLU A 170 -10.80 -23.33 6.56
N ILE A 171 -10.96 -22.20 7.26
CA ILE A 171 -10.22 -20.96 6.95
C ILE A 171 -8.72 -21.18 7.13
N ARG A 172 -8.27 -21.76 8.26
CA ARG A 172 -6.86 -22.07 8.51
C ARG A 172 -6.28 -22.91 7.37
N ARG A 173 -7.02 -23.93 6.94
CA ARG A 173 -6.62 -24.80 5.84
C ARG A 173 -6.51 -24.03 4.52
N VAL A 174 -7.46 -23.14 4.22
CA VAL A 174 -7.43 -22.24 3.05
C VAL A 174 -6.30 -21.20 3.11
N LEU A 175 -5.74 -20.89 4.28
CA LEU A 175 -4.56 -20.02 4.41
C LEU A 175 -3.22 -20.79 4.42
N SER A 176 -3.18 -22.03 4.89
CA SER A 176 -1.92 -22.79 5.09
C SER A 176 -1.64 -23.92 4.09
N GLU A 177 -2.64 -24.52 3.43
CA GLU A 177 -2.42 -25.66 2.52
C GLU A 177 -2.25 -25.24 1.06
N GLU A 178 -1.16 -25.69 0.43
CA GLU A 178 -0.87 -25.48 -1.00
C GLU A 178 -1.91 -26.15 -1.90
N LYS A 179 -2.21 -27.44 -1.64
CA LYS A 179 -2.95 -28.32 -2.54
C LYS A 179 -4.42 -28.47 -2.11
N LEU A 180 -5.23 -27.48 -2.49
CA LEU A 180 -6.68 -27.45 -2.23
C LEU A 180 -7.52 -27.53 -3.50
N ASN A 181 -8.70 -28.16 -3.37
CA ASN A 181 -9.71 -28.17 -4.42
C ASN A 181 -10.49 -26.83 -4.42
N LYS A 182 -10.78 -26.29 -5.61
CA LYS A 182 -11.59 -25.07 -5.80
C LYS A 182 -12.93 -25.12 -5.05
N ASN A 183 -13.52 -26.31 -4.88
CA ASN A 183 -14.75 -26.49 -4.11
C ASN A 183 -14.59 -26.17 -2.61
N GLU A 184 -13.42 -26.44 -2.02
CA GLU A 184 -13.15 -26.21 -0.60
C GLU A 184 -12.94 -24.72 -0.32
N ILE A 185 -12.20 -24.03 -1.21
CA ILE A 185 -12.06 -22.57 -1.20
C ILE A 185 -13.45 -21.91 -1.35
N LYS A 186 -14.31 -22.43 -2.24
CA LYS A 186 -15.69 -21.97 -2.40
C LYS A 186 -16.58 -22.23 -1.17
N ARG A 187 -16.32 -23.28 -0.37
CA ARG A 187 -16.99 -23.43 0.95
C ARG A 187 -16.55 -22.34 1.93
N ALA A 188 -15.28 -21.99 1.97
CA ALA A 188 -14.81 -20.93 2.88
C ALA A 188 -15.48 -19.57 2.62
N PHE A 189 -15.78 -19.23 1.36
CA PHE A 189 -16.57 -18.03 1.01
C PHE A 189 -17.99 -18.03 1.62
N SER A 190 -18.55 -19.19 2.01
CA SER A 190 -19.87 -19.26 2.65
C SER A 190 -19.87 -18.71 4.08
N PHE A 191 -18.72 -18.69 4.79
CA PHE A 191 -18.62 -18.27 6.19
C PHE A 191 -18.57 -16.76 6.42
N PHE A 192 -18.28 -15.95 5.39
CA PHE A 192 -18.17 -14.49 5.53
C PHE A 192 -19.50 -13.77 5.25
N ALA A 193 -19.76 -12.64 5.92
CA ALA A 193 -21.00 -11.88 5.77
C ALA A 193 -21.10 -11.19 4.41
N ASP A 194 -19.99 -10.67 3.90
CA ASP A 194 -19.88 -10.12 2.56
C ASP A 194 -19.66 -11.26 1.54
N LYS A 195 -20.36 -11.24 0.41
CA LYS A 195 -20.30 -12.25 -0.64
C LYS A 195 -19.56 -11.80 -1.90
N GLU A 196 -19.20 -10.52 -2.01
CA GLU A 196 -18.52 -9.95 -3.18
C GLU A 196 -17.06 -9.58 -2.88
N SER A 197 -16.78 -8.96 -1.72
CA SER A 197 -15.41 -8.59 -1.33
C SER A 197 -14.65 -9.78 -0.71
N ALA A 198 -15.27 -10.50 0.23
CA ALA A 198 -14.61 -11.52 1.03
C ALA A 198 -13.95 -12.65 0.20
N PRO A 199 -14.50 -13.12 -0.94
CA PRO A 199 -13.79 -14.07 -1.80
C PRO A 199 -12.46 -13.54 -2.32
N LYS A 200 -12.40 -12.25 -2.69
CA LYS A 200 -11.18 -11.59 -3.18
C LYS A 200 -10.19 -11.35 -2.03
N SER A 201 -10.68 -10.84 -0.89
CA SER A 201 -9.88 -10.64 0.32
C SER A 201 -9.26 -11.96 0.81
N LEU A 202 -10.02 -13.05 0.86
CA LEU A 202 -9.50 -14.36 1.29
C LEU A 202 -8.45 -14.93 0.32
N LEU A 203 -8.68 -14.83 -0.99
CA LEU A 203 -7.72 -15.27 -2.00
C LEU A 203 -6.41 -14.48 -1.94
N LEU A 204 -6.51 -13.16 -1.75
CA LEU A 204 -5.35 -12.29 -1.57
C LEU A 204 -4.56 -12.63 -0.30
N VAL A 205 -5.23 -12.77 0.84
CA VAL A 205 -4.58 -13.11 2.12
C VAL A 205 -3.95 -14.49 2.07
N ARG A 206 -4.62 -15.46 1.42
CA ARG A 206 -4.03 -16.77 1.09
C ARG A 206 -2.73 -16.57 0.30
N GLY A 207 -2.73 -15.80 -0.79
CA GLY A 207 -1.53 -15.52 -1.57
C GLY A 207 -0.41 -14.89 -0.76
N LEU A 208 -0.70 -13.78 -0.08
CA LEU A 208 0.26 -12.99 0.69
C LEU A 208 0.95 -13.77 1.81
N LEU A 209 0.25 -14.73 2.43
CA LEU A 209 0.77 -15.58 3.49
C LEU A 209 1.42 -16.86 2.93
N LEU A 210 0.69 -17.66 2.15
CA LEU A 210 1.14 -18.96 1.64
C LEU A 210 2.41 -18.86 0.80
N ASN A 211 2.47 -17.88 -0.10
CA ASN A 211 3.63 -17.62 -0.96
C ASN A 211 4.73 -16.84 -0.21
N ARG A 212 4.44 -16.37 1.02
CA ARG A 212 5.29 -15.53 1.89
C ARG A 212 5.60 -14.13 1.35
N ILE A 213 4.85 -13.62 0.37
CA ILE A 213 5.01 -12.26 -0.17
C ILE A 213 5.09 -11.20 0.93
N LEU A 214 4.21 -11.26 1.95
CA LEU A 214 4.23 -10.32 3.07
C LEU A 214 5.57 -10.33 3.82
N LEU A 215 6.12 -11.52 4.07
CA LEU A 215 7.40 -11.71 4.76
C LEU A 215 8.58 -11.30 3.86
N LEU A 216 8.52 -11.60 2.56
CA LEU A 216 9.51 -11.14 1.58
C LEU A 216 9.60 -9.61 1.59
N CYS A 217 8.46 -8.92 1.52
CA CYS A 217 8.42 -7.47 1.52
C CYS A 217 8.94 -6.87 2.84
N LEU A 218 8.61 -7.47 3.98
CA LEU A 218 9.09 -7.05 5.30
C LEU A 218 10.60 -7.30 5.52
N LYS A 219 11.23 -8.21 4.77
CA LYS A 219 12.66 -8.54 4.88
C LYS A 219 13.56 -7.75 3.93
N LYS A 220 13.04 -7.17 2.85
CA LYS A 220 13.83 -6.33 1.93
C LYS A 220 14.12 -4.97 2.56
N ARG A 221 15.23 -4.36 2.16
CA ARG A 221 15.72 -3.09 2.73
C ARG A 221 15.17 -1.88 1.98
N TRP A 222 14.40 -1.05 2.68
CA TRP A 222 14.04 0.28 2.20
C TRP A 222 15.28 1.15 1.96
N ASN A 223 15.24 1.97 0.91
CA ASN A 223 16.30 2.85 0.42
C ASN A 223 17.60 2.13 0.00
N VAL A 224 17.56 0.81 -0.20
CA VAL A 224 18.68 -0.01 -0.72
C VAL A 224 18.23 -1.04 -1.76
N GLN A 225 17.05 -1.64 -1.57
CA GLN A 225 16.46 -2.62 -2.50
C GLN A 225 15.12 -2.15 -3.08
N TYR A 226 14.42 -1.23 -2.40
CA TYR A 226 13.23 -0.55 -2.90
C TYR A 226 13.02 0.81 -2.24
N GLY A 227 12.21 1.66 -2.86
CA GLY A 227 11.80 2.96 -2.33
C GLY A 227 11.00 3.77 -3.35
N LEU A 228 10.74 5.04 -3.08
CA LEU A 228 10.10 5.96 -4.02
C LEU A 228 11.17 6.69 -4.85
N HIS A 229 10.93 6.87 -6.14
CA HIS A 229 11.80 7.62 -7.05
C HIS A 229 11.31 9.07 -7.20
N PRO A 230 12.12 10.11 -6.90
CA PRO A 230 11.64 11.50 -6.82
C PRO A 230 10.93 12.05 -8.05
N ASN A 231 11.35 11.62 -9.26
CA ASN A 231 10.87 12.15 -10.54
C ASN A 231 9.84 11.23 -11.24
N ARG A 232 9.39 10.14 -10.60
CA ARG A 232 8.44 9.16 -11.16
C ARG A 232 7.11 9.19 -10.40
N PRO A 233 6.04 8.54 -10.89
CA PRO A 233 4.83 8.30 -10.11
C PRO A 233 5.13 7.71 -8.73
N PRO A 234 4.34 8.02 -7.68
CA PRO A 234 4.59 7.65 -6.28
C PRO A 234 4.32 6.16 -5.95
N VAL A 235 4.86 5.25 -6.77
CA VAL A 235 4.86 3.80 -6.58
C VAL A 235 6.29 3.37 -6.23
N ALA A 236 6.45 2.31 -5.44
CA ALA A 236 7.79 1.81 -5.12
C ALA A 236 8.47 1.17 -6.34
N VAL A 237 9.72 1.56 -6.57
CA VAL A 237 10.61 1.03 -7.62
C VAL A 237 11.75 0.23 -6.99
N PRO A 238 12.41 -0.67 -7.76
CA PRO A 238 13.66 -1.28 -7.35
C PRO A 238 14.77 -0.24 -7.17
N PHE A 239 15.74 -0.55 -6.31
CA PHE A 239 16.96 0.25 -6.13
C PHE A 239 18.16 -0.55 -6.65
N GLU A 240 19.01 0.12 -7.41
CA GLU A 240 20.24 -0.44 -7.98
C GLU A 240 21.38 -0.46 -6.95
N ALA A 241 21.35 0.53 -6.04
CA ALA A 241 22.16 0.61 -4.83
C ALA A 241 21.47 1.53 -3.80
N LYS A 242 22.05 1.64 -2.59
CA LYS A 242 21.65 2.56 -1.52
C LYS A 242 21.43 3.98 -2.04
N GLY A 243 20.20 4.48 -1.93
CA GLY A 243 19.81 5.82 -2.37
C GLY A 243 19.72 6.01 -3.89
N VAL A 244 19.96 4.96 -4.69
CA VAL A 244 19.89 4.97 -6.16
C VAL A 244 18.64 4.19 -6.62
N PRO A 245 17.47 4.83 -6.72
CA PRO A 245 16.28 4.22 -7.31
C PRO A 245 16.51 3.98 -8.81
N SER A 246 15.96 2.91 -9.37
CA SER A 246 16.04 2.69 -10.82
C SER A 246 15.16 3.67 -11.60
N GLU A 247 15.72 4.24 -12.66
CA GLU A 247 15.05 5.21 -13.54
C GLU A 247 13.89 4.57 -14.32
N GLN A 248 13.94 3.27 -14.64
CA GLN A 248 12.95 2.60 -15.49
C GLN A 248 12.29 1.36 -14.87
N ALA A 249 13.00 0.58 -14.04
CA ALA A 249 12.46 -0.68 -13.53
C ALA A 249 11.26 -0.51 -12.57
N GLU A 250 10.34 -1.49 -12.57
CA GLU A 250 9.18 -1.62 -11.67
C GLU A 250 9.07 -3.07 -11.16
N PHE A 251 8.37 -3.29 -10.04
CA PHE A 251 8.16 -4.65 -9.52
C PHE A 251 7.08 -5.40 -10.31
N GLY A 252 7.47 -6.53 -10.90
CA GLY A 252 6.63 -7.28 -11.82
C GLY A 252 5.42 -8.02 -11.22
N HIS A 253 5.34 -8.12 -9.89
CA HIS A 253 4.22 -8.72 -9.18
C HIS A 253 3.39 -7.63 -8.47
N PRO A 254 2.09 -7.46 -8.76
CA PRO A 254 1.30 -6.31 -8.32
C PRO A 254 1.23 -6.16 -6.80
N ASP A 255 1.09 -7.25 -6.05
CA ASP A 255 1.01 -7.19 -4.58
C ASP A 255 2.35 -6.89 -3.90
N VAL A 256 3.47 -7.14 -4.61
CA VAL A 256 4.82 -6.76 -4.16
C VAL A 256 5.01 -5.26 -4.33
N ALA A 257 4.63 -4.72 -5.50
CA ALA A 257 4.61 -3.29 -5.76
C ALA A 257 3.73 -2.53 -4.75
N ILE A 258 2.54 -3.06 -4.43
CA ILE A 258 1.63 -2.49 -3.42
C ILE A 258 2.27 -2.50 -2.03
N LEU A 259 2.80 -3.64 -1.56
CA LEU A 259 3.41 -3.75 -0.23
C LEU A 259 4.66 -2.88 -0.09
N PHE A 260 5.53 -2.82 -1.10
CA PHE A 260 6.67 -1.91 -1.10
C PHE A 260 6.27 -0.45 -1.17
N THR A 261 5.18 -0.09 -1.85
CA THR A 261 4.65 1.28 -1.85
C THR A 261 4.17 1.67 -0.44
N CYS A 262 3.40 0.81 0.22
CA CYS A 262 3.00 1.01 1.62
C CYS A 262 4.21 1.17 2.54
N LEU A 263 5.17 0.25 2.49
CA LEU A 263 6.37 0.30 3.32
C LEU A 263 7.24 1.53 3.02
N ALA A 264 7.42 1.91 1.75
CA ALA A 264 8.20 3.09 1.38
C ALA A 264 7.59 4.37 1.94
N PHE A 265 6.27 4.55 1.85
CA PHE A 265 5.56 5.66 2.49
C PHE A 265 5.62 5.60 4.02
N TYR A 266 5.49 4.42 4.64
CA TYR A 266 5.62 4.23 6.09
C TYR A 266 7.03 4.60 6.60
N TYR A 267 8.07 4.46 5.76
CA TYR A 267 9.43 4.84 6.12
C TYR A 267 9.78 6.30 5.78
N SER A 268 9.38 6.83 4.62
CA SER A 268 9.67 8.22 4.21
C SER A 268 8.77 9.27 4.87
N GLY A 269 7.49 8.93 5.07
CA GLY A 269 6.43 9.91 5.31
C GLY A 269 6.01 10.67 4.04
N LEU A 270 5.01 11.55 4.18
CA LEU A 270 4.58 12.48 3.11
C LEU A 270 5.51 13.69 2.99
N SER A 271 5.68 14.21 1.77
CA SER A 271 6.20 15.56 1.57
C SER A 271 5.19 16.62 2.05
N LEU A 272 5.64 17.87 2.21
CA LEU A 272 4.77 18.97 2.61
C LEU A 272 3.69 19.29 1.55
N SER A 273 3.99 19.10 0.26
CA SER A 273 3.01 19.28 -0.81
C SER A 273 1.96 18.16 -0.84
N GLN A 274 2.39 16.89 -0.73
CA GLN A 274 1.49 15.73 -0.64
C GLN A 274 0.57 15.84 0.59
N PHE A 275 1.11 16.28 1.73
CA PHE A 275 0.33 16.51 2.94
C PHE A 275 -0.70 17.64 2.76
N ARG A 276 -0.33 18.76 2.13
CA ARG A 276 -1.26 19.87 1.85
C ARG A 276 -2.38 19.47 0.89
N GLU A 277 -2.07 18.72 -0.17
CA GLU A 277 -3.04 18.15 -1.11
C GLU A 277 -4.04 17.24 -0.39
N SER A 278 -3.52 16.28 0.40
CA SER A 278 -4.30 15.34 1.19
C SER A 278 -5.21 16.05 2.21
N LEU A 279 -4.68 17.08 2.90
CA LEU A 279 -5.44 17.88 3.86
C LEU A 279 -6.54 18.71 3.18
N GLN A 280 -6.27 19.26 2.00
CA GLN A 280 -7.28 19.97 1.20
C GLN A 280 -8.40 19.03 0.72
N TYR A 281 -8.13 17.74 0.51
CA TYR A 281 -9.17 16.76 0.20
C TYR A 281 -10.02 16.43 1.43
N VAL A 282 -9.40 16.16 2.58
CA VAL A 282 -10.11 15.94 3.86
C VAL A 282 -11.05 17.10 4.20
N LEU A 283 -10.59 18.34 4.09
CA LEU A 283 -11.40 19.53 4.39
C LEU A 283 -12.49 19.85 3.34
N LYS A 284 -12.49 19.13 2.19
CA LYS A 284 -13.52 19.23 1.13
C LYS A 284 -14.40 17.97 1.03
N SER A 285 -14.24 17.01 1.95
CA SER A 285 -15.02 15.76 1.99
C SER A 285 -16.47 16.00 2.48
N ASP A 286 -17.31 14.96 2.38
CA ASP A 286 -18.71 15.01 2.86
C ASP A 286 -18.83 15.10 4.41
N ASP A 287 -17.82 14.63 5.14
CA ASP A 287 -17.72 14.75 6.61
C ASP A 287 -16.26 15.09 7.02
N PRO A 288 -15.83 16.35 6.86
CA PRO A 288 -14.48 16.79 7.21
C PRO A 288 -14.14 16.58 8.68
N ALA A 289 -15.16 16.58 9.54
CA ALA A 289 -14.99 16.41 10.97
C ALA A 289 -14.60 14.96 11.30
N ALA A 290 -15.33 13.96 10.79
CA ALA A 290 -14.96 12.56 10.97
C ALA A 290 -13.67 12.19 10.22
N GLU A 291 -13.41 12.78 9.05
CA GLU A 291 -12.18 12.53 8.31
C GLU A 291 -10.93 13.04 9.06
N TYR A 292 -11.02 14.24 9.65
CA TYR A 292 -9.93 14.88 10.41
C TYR A 292 -9.79 14.37 11.86
N ASP A 293 -10.89 14.01 12.54
CA ASP A 293 -10.87 13.32 13.85
C ASP A 293 -10.09 11.98 13.77
N ARG A 294 -10.03 11.34 12.59
CA ARG A 294 -9.20 10.14 12.34
C ARG A 294 -7.72 10.48 12.14
N TRP A 295 -7.39 11.57 11.47
CA TRP A 295 -6.00 12.00 11.24
C TRP A 295 -5.29 12.44 12.52
N THR A 296 -5.99 13.14 13.41
CA THR A 296 -5.41 13.59 14.69
C THR A 296 -5.54 12.54 15.81
N HIS A 297 -6.05 11.35 15.48
CA HIS A 297 -6.32 10.28 16.44
C HIS A 297 -5.03 9.72 17.05
N GLY A 298 -4.93 9.72 18.38
CA GLY A 298 -3.74 9.22 19.08
C GLY A 298 -2.53 10.17 19.05
N CYS A 299 -2.59 11.30 18.34
CA CYS A 299 -1.55 12.31 18.45
C CYS A 299 -1.74 13.13 19.74
N GLU A 300 -0.89 12.88 20.74
CA GLU A 300 -0.87 13.63 22.01
C GLU A 300 0.07 14.84 21.99
N ALA A 301 0.96 14.92 21.00
CA ALA A 301 1.90 16.04 20.84
C ALA A 301 1.33 17.23 20.06
N LEU A 302 0.20 17.05 19.36
CA LEU A 302 -0.43 18.09 18.55
C LEU A 302 -1.14 19.13 19.45
N PRO A 303 -0.94 20.45 19.23
CA PRO A 303 -1.62 21.50 19.99
C PRO A 303 -3.15 21.38 19.92
N GLU A 304 -3.85 21.58 21.04
CA GLU A 304 -5.31 21.39 21.14
C GLU A 304 -6.10 22.23 20.12
N ALA A 305 -5.64 23.44 19.78
CA ALA A 305 -6.24 24.26 18.73
C ALA A 305 -6.26 23.56 17.35
N LEU A 306 -5.23 22.77 17.05
CA LEU A 306 -5.09 22.02 15.79
C LEU A 306 -5.84 20.68 15.80
N HIS A 307 -6.52 20.29 16.88
CA HIS A 307 -7.43 19.15 16.89
C HIS A 307 -8.84 19.48 16.34
N HIS A 308 -9.14 20.75 16.05
CA HIS A 308 -10.46 21.16 15.58
C HIS A 308 -10.43 21.49 14.08
N TRP A 309 -10.99 20.61 13.24
CA TRP A 309 -11.00 20.73 11.78
C TRP A 309 -11.47 22.13 11.28
N ASN A 310 -12.42 22.73 12.00
CA ASN A 310 -13.08 23.98 11.63
C ASN A 310 -12.25 25.26 11.92
N VAL A 311 -11.03 25.14 12.43
CA VAL A 311 -10.07 26.26 12.53
C VAL A 311 -8.86 26.09 11.59
N ILE A 312 -8.76 24.95 10.91
CA ILE A 312 -7.63 24.63 10.04
C ILE A 312 -7.75 25.39 8.72
N ASN A 313 -6.73 26.18 8.40
CA ASN A 313 -6.62 26.86 7.11
C ASN A 313 -5.47 26.27 6.30
N THR A 314 -5.74 25.67 5.13
CA THR A 314 -4.68 25.12 4.27
C THR A 314 -3.79 26.17 3.61
N ASP A 315 -4.20 27.44 3.64
CA ASP A 315 -3.41 28.55 3.11
C ASP A 315 -2.56 29.25 4.19
N ASP A 316 -2.77 28.89 5.47
CA ASP A 316 -1.84 29.19 6.55
C ASP A 316 -0.68 28.17 6.52
N GLN A 317 0.40 28.56 5.86
CA GLN A 317 1.64 27.78 5.75
C GLN A 317 2.18 27.33 7.12
N GLY A 318 2.02 28.15 8.17
CA GLY A 318 2.48 27.82 9.52
C GLY A 318 1.69 26.69 10.16
N GLN A 319 0.36 26.70 9.99
CA GLN A 319 -0.50 25.57 10.42
C GLN A 319 -0.19 24.29 9.64
N VAL A 320 -0.05 24.38 8.32
CA VAL A 320 0.23 23.19 7.48
C VAL A 320 1.58 22.58 7.80
N GLU A 321 2.62 23.40 8.05
CA GLU A 321 3.93 22.89 8.48
C GLU A 321 3.91 22.26 9.87
N GLU A 322 3.20 22.84 10.83
CA GLU A 322 3.11 22.26 12.18
C GLU A 322 2.33 20.94 12.16
N LEU A 323 1.18 20.90 11.48
CA LEU A 323 0.43 19.65 11.23
C LEU A 323 1.31 18.59 10.57
N TRP A 324 2.06 18.96 9.53
CA TRP A 324 2.99 18.07 8.84
C TRP A 324 4.07 17.51 9.77
N ARG A 325 4.66 18.32 10.66
CA ARG A 325 5.69 17.85 11.62
C ARG A 325 5.18 16.71 12.50
N HIS A 326 3.94 16.81 12.99
CA HIS A 326 3.32 15.79 13.86
C HIS A 326 2.74 14.59 13.08
N LEU A 327 2.19 14.82 11.88
CA LEU A 327 1.30 13.86 11.21
C LEU A 327 1.86 13.21 9.93
N ARG A 328 2.97 13.70 9.35
CA ARG A 328 3.54 13.17 8.08
C ARG A 328 3.99 11.69 8.13
N LEU A 329 4.15 11.13 9.32
CA LEU A 329 4.53 9.74 9.58
C LEU A 329 3.39 8.92 10.24
N ASP A 330 2.19 9.50 10.40
CA ASP A 330 1.04 8.73 10.89
C ASP A 330 0.50 7.79 9.80
N ARG A 331 0.22 6.53 10.16
CA ARG A 331 -0.29 5.53 9.22
C ARG A 331 -1.66 5.90 8.67
N THR A 332 -2.55 6.50 9.46
CA THR A 332 -3.90 6.87 9.01
C THR A 332 -3.85 7.94 7.92
N VAL A 333 -2.93 8.89 8.06
CA VAL A 333 -2.64 9.94 7.06
C VAL A 333 -1.99 9.35 5.80
N LEU A 334 -1.03 8.45 5.97
CA LEU A 334 -0.32 7.78 4.87
C LEU A 334 -1.25 6.85 4.07
N ASP A 335 -2.03 6.01 4.75
CA ASP A 335 -3.04 5.14 4.14
C ASP A 335 -4.11 5.98 3.43
N HIS A 336 -4.55 7.11 4.01
CA HIS A 336 -5.48 8.03 3.33
C HIS A 336 -4.88 8.57 2.03
N TYR A 337 -3.65 9.09 2.05
CA TYR A 337 -3.00 9.61 0.85
C TYR A 337 -2.86 8.50 -0.22
N MET A 338 -2.36 7.33 0.17
CA MET A 338 -2.20 6.20 -0.77
C MET A 338 -3.53 5.74 -1.38
N ASN A 339 -4.59 5.68 -0.58
CA ASN A 339 -5.90 5.17 -1.01
C ASN A 339 -6.73 6.19 -1.81
N LYS A 340 -6.31 7.45 -1.86
CA LYS A 340 -6.97 8.53 -2.63
C LYS A 340 -6.18 8.98 -3.85
N PHE A 341 -4.87 9.13 -3.73
CA PHE A 341 -4.01 9.74 -4.76
C PHE A 341 -3.08 8.74 -5.45
N VAL A 342 -2.56 7.73 -4.73
CA VAL A 342 -1.55 6.82 -5.28
C VAL A 342 -2.19 5.63 -6.00
N PHE A 343 -2.84 4.73 -5.26
CA PHE A 343 -3.30 3.46 -5.83
C PHE A 343 -4.46 3.59 -6.83
N PRO A 344 -5.46 4.49 -6.66
CA PRO A 344 -6.50 4.68 -7.68
C PRO A 344 -5.95 5.11 -9.05
N VAL A 345 -4.87 5.92 -9.06
CA VAL A 345 -4.26 6.45 -10.29
C VAL A 345 -3.23 5.47 -10.87
N HIS A 346 -2.40 4.85 -10.02
CA HIS A 346 -1.21 4.11 -10.47
C HIS A 346 -1.27 2.59 -10.30
N ALA A 347 -2.15 2.03 -9.45
CA ALA A 347 -2.34 0.57 -9.34
C ALA A 347 -3.25 0.04 -10.47
N LYS A 348 -2.83 0.29 -11.71
CA LYS A 348 -3.46 -0.17 -12.95
C LYS A 348 -2.56 -1.20 -13.65
N GLN A 349 -3.15 -2.13 -14.39
CA GLN A 349 -2.49 -3.07 -15.31
C GLN A 349 -3.06 -2.88 -16.71
N PHE A 350 -2.33 -3.29 -17.74
CA PHE A 350 -2.87 -3.32 -19.10
C PHE A 350 -3.57 -4.65 -19.40
N SER A 351 -4.36 -4.70 -20.48
CA SER A 351 -5.06 -5.95 -20.85
C SER A 351 -4.13 -6.99 -21.46
N ILE A 352 -3.11 -6.55 -22.21
CA ILE A 352 -2.07 -7.38 -22.81
C ILE A 352 -0.69 -6.73 -22.67
N LYS A 353 0.36 -7.54 -22.79
CA LYS A 353 1.75 -7.10 -22.94
C LYS A 353 2.49 -7.90 -24.00
N LEU A 354 3.49 -7.27 -24.59
CA LEU A 354 4.64 -7.94 -25.22
C LEU A 354 5.81 -7.92 -24.22
N GLN A 355 6.73 -8.87 -24.32
CA GLN A 355 7.84 -9.00 -23.37
C GLN A 355 9.10 -9.57 -24.03
N ALA A 356 10.26 -9.12 -23.56
CA ALA A 356 11.59 -9.61 -23.91
C ALA A 356 12.46 -9.76 -22.66
N SER A 357 13.58 -10.47 -22.79
CA SER A 357 14.50 -10.81 -21.68
C SER A 357 15.93 -10.99 -22.19
N GLY A 358 16.89 -11.31 -21.30
CA GLY A 358 18.25 -11.68 -21.70
C GLY A 358 18.34 -12.79 -22.76
N TRP A 359 17.32 -13.66 -22.88
CA TRP A 359 17.21 -14.66 -23.95
C TRP A 359 17.06 -14.06 -25.35
N ASP A 360 16.46 -12.86 -25.45
CA ASP A 360 16.17 -12.16 -26.69
C ASP A 360 17.31 -11.23 -27.14
N VAL A 361 18.35 -11.03 -26.31
CA VAL A 361 19.51 -10.20 -26.64
C VAL A 361 20.36 -10.84 -27.75
N PRO A 362 20.86 -12.10 -27.64
CA PRO A 362 21.77 -12.68 -28.64
C PRO A 362 21.18 -12.83 -30.06
N LEU A 363 22.04 -12.66 -31.08
CA LEU A 363 21.66 -12.79 -32.49
C LEU A 363 21.38 -14.25 -32.87
N PHE A 364 20.12 -14.65 -32.77
CA PHE A 364 19.66 -16.00 -33.08
C PHE A 364 18.80 -16.05 -34.34
N SER A 365 19.36 -16.59 -35.44
CA SER A 365 18.70 -16.73 -36.74
C SER A 365 18.26 -18.18 -37.02
N LYS A 366 17.32 -18.33 -37.96
CA LYS A 366 16.87 -19.65 -38.44
C LYS A 366 17.99 -20.30 -39.25
N THR A 367 18.70 -21.25 -38.65
CA THR A 367 19.90 -21.89 -39.22
C THR A 367 19.64 -22.45 -40.62
N ARG A 368 20.33 -21.94 -41.64
CA ARG A 368 20.24 -22.48 -43.01
C ARG A 368 21.27 -23.59 -43.18
N SER A 369 20.91 -24.62 -43.94
CA SER A 369 21.80 -25.74 -44.24
C SER A 369 22.97 -25.29 -45.12
N GLY A 370 24.11 -25.00 -44.50
CA GLY A 370 25.36 -24.61 -45.18
C GLY A 370 26.00 -23.30 -44.71
N ASP A 371 25.38 -22.55 -43.78
CA ASP A 371 25.97 -21.32 -43.25
C ASP A 371 27.25 -21.60 -42.42
N LYS A 372 28.22 -20.66 -42.49
CA LYS A 372 29.52 -20.81 -41.83
C LYS A 372 29.39 -20.67 -40.31
N THR A 373 30.09 -21.55 -39.59
CA THR A 373 29.97 -21.80 -38.15
C THR A 373 30.71 -20.78 -37.28
N GLY A 374 30.50 -19.48 -37.50
CA GLY A 374 31.00 -18.41 -36.63
C GLY A 374 29.96 -18.00 -35.57
N ALA A 375 30.40 -17.65 -34.37
CA ALA A 375 29.53 -17.02 -33.37
C ALA A 375 29.09 -15.63 -33.85
N ARG A 376 27.80 -15.29 -33.71
CA ARG A 376 27.26 -13.95 -34.01
C ARG A 376 27.22 -13.02 -32.79
N THR A 377 27.03 -13.57 -31.59
CA THR A 377 27.18 -12.86 -30.31
C THR A 377 28.31 -13.49 -29.51
N THR A 378 29.13 -12.68 -28.83
CA THR A 378 30.15 -13.15 -27.87
C THR A 378 30.13 -12.26 -26.64
N GLY A 379 30.02 -12.87 -25.46
CA GLY A 379 30.13 -12.17 -24.19
C GLY A 379 31.47 -12.41 -23.50
N PHE A 380 31.91 -11.42 -22.74
CA PHE A 380 32.94 -11.54 -21.71
C PHE A 380 32.30 -11.39 -20.33
N SER A 381 32.97 -11.84 -19.28
CA SER A 381 32.51 -11.66 -17.88
C SER A 381 33.70 -11.86 -16.94
N GLY A 382 33.72 -11.11 -15.84
CA GLY A 382 34.65 -11.33 -14.73
C GLY A 382 34.36 -12.58 -13.89
N THR A 383 33.25 -13.30 -14.12
CA THR A 383 32.84 -14.47 -13.31
C THR A 383 32.43 -15.68 -14.16
N ASN A 384 32.11 -16.80 -13.49
CA ASN A 384 31.28 -17.85 -14.08
C ASN A 384 30.13 -18.28 -13.14
N ASP A 385 29.73 -17.38 -12.24
CA ASP A 385 28.79 -17.65 -11.15
C ASP A 385 27.37 -17.97 -11.69
N ASN A 386 26.98 -17.35 -12.81
CA ASN A 386 25.66 -17.53 -13.46
C ASN A 386 25.65 -18.59 -14.59
N LYS A 387 26.70 -19.42 -14.73
CA LYS A 387 26.91 -20.37 -15.85
C LYS A 387 25.72 -21.26 -16.22
N MET A 388 24.96 -21.73 -15.24
CA MET A 388 23.81 -22.63 -15.46
C MET A 388 22.53 -21.90 -15.92
N MET A 389 22.53 -20.56 -15.85
CA MET A 389 21.40 -19.67 -16.06
C MET A 389 21.52 -18.84 -17.35
N LEU A 390 22.62 -18.98 -18.09
CA LEU A 390 22.80 -18.33 -19.39
C LEU A 390 21.78 -18.87 -20.42
N PRO A 391 21.23 -18.02 -21.30
CA PRO A 391 20.36 -18.46 -22.40
C PRO A 391 20.97 -19.58 -23.24
N LEU A 392 20.16 -20.58 -23.62
CA LEU A 392 20.64 -21.74 -24.40
C LEU A 392 21.08 -21.42 -25.84
N THR A 393 20.90 -20.18 -26.27
CA THR A 393 21.47 -19.59 -27.49
C THR A 393 22.96 -19.27 -27.35
N ILE A 394 23.50 -19.23 -26.13
CA ILE A 394 24.92 -19.01 -25.80
C ILE A 394 25.56 -20.31 -25.32
N GLN A 395 26.83 -20.50 -25.65
CA GLN A 395 27.70 -21.52 -25.07
C GLN A 395 28.91 -20.83 -24.42
N GLN A 396 29.18 -21.13 -23.15
CA GLN A 396 30.38 -20.68 -22.45
C GLN A 396 31.61 -21.46 -22.92
N ASP A 397 32.70 -20.75 -23.22
CA ASP A 397 34.00 -21.31 -23.58
C ASP A 397 35.07 -20.85 -22.58
N ASP A 398 35.44 -21.72 -21.63
CA ASP A 398 36.39 -21.39 -20.58
C ASP A 398 37.83 -21.42 -21.14
N LEU A 399 38.30 -20.27 -21.64
CA LEU A 399 39.65 -20.09 -22.21
C LEU A 399 40.74 -20.63 -21.27
N PRO A 400 41.61 -21.57 -21.71
CA PRO A 400 42.59 -22.23 -20.82
C PRO A 400 43.53 -21.28 -20.06
N SER A 401 43.86 -20.12 -20.64
CA SER A 401 44.68 -19.08 -20.03
C SER A 401 44.00 -18.31 -18.89
N LEU A 402 42.66 -18.33 -18.82
CA LEU A 402 41.88 -17.60 -17.83
C LEU A 402 41.25 -18.50 -16.75
N ARG A 403 41.27 -19.84 -16.92
CA ARG A 403 40.66 -20.78 -15.95
C ARG A 403 41.13 -20.62 -14.50
N GLN A 404 42.29 -20.01 -14.28
CA GLN A 404 42.85 -19.76 -12.96
C GLN A 404 42.30 -18.50 -12.26
N THR A 405 41.77 -17.50 -12.97
CA THR A 405 41.45 -16.17 -12.40
C THR A 405 40.41 -16.24 -11.28
N ASN A 406 39.37 -17.05 -11.44
CA ASN A 406 38.32 -17.22 -10.43
C ASN A 406 38.88 -17.89 -9.16
N ALA A 407 39.88 -18.78 -9.30
CA ALA A 407 40.60 -19.33 -8.16
C ALA A 407 41.60 -18.32 -7.57
N GLU A 408 42.23 -17.49 -8.41
CA GLU A 408 43.22 -16.49 -8.03
C GLU A 408 42.64 -15.44 -7.08
N VAL A 409 41.45 -14.88 -7.41
CA VAL A 409 40.69 -13.98 -6.52
C VAL A 409 40.41 -14.62 -5.16
N LEU A 410 39.98 -15.89 -5.15
CA LEU A 410 39.79 -16.64 -3.91
C LEU A 410 41.12 -16.84 -3.16
N THR A 411 42.24 -17.12 -3.83
CA THR A 411 43.54 -17.22 -3.15
C THR A 411 43.95 -15.91 -2.48
N TYR A 412 43.70 -14.75 -3.11
CA TYR A 412 43.99 -13.44 -2.50
C TYR A 412 43.16 -13.21 -1.23
N LEU A 413 41.85 -13.46 -1.26
CA LEU A 413 40.97 -13.35 -0.09
C LEU A 413 41.32 -14.38 1.02
N LEU A 414 41.94 -15.50 0.65
CA LEU A 414 42.41 -16.55 1.57
C LEU A 414 43.85 -16.35 2.08
N GLN A 415 44.59 -15.33 1.64
CA GLN A 415 45.92 -15.01 2.17
C GLN A 415 45.86 -14.65 3.67
N ASN A 416 46.90 -14.97 4.43
CA ASN A 416 46.94 -14.72 5.89
C ASN A 416 46.66 -13.26 6.28
N ARG A 417 47.09 -12.28 5.48
CA ARG A 417 46.80 -10.85 5.69
C ARG A 417 45.30 -10.51 5.64
N ASN A 418 44.49 -11.30 4.94
CA ASN A 418 43.06 -11.06 4.70
C ASN A 418 42.17 -11.97 5.58
N ARG A 419 42.74 -12.69 6.55
CA ARG A 419 41.98 -13.63 7.41
C ARG A 419 41.14 -12.96 8.50
N GLY A 420 41.37 -11.68 8.78
CA GLY A 420 40.65 -10.94 9.82
C GLY A 420 39.15 -10.88 9.55
N TYR A 421 38.35 -11.17 10.57
CA TYR A 421 36.90 -10.95 10.57
C TYR A 421 36.56 -10.21 11.86
N HIS A 422 35.75 -9.15 11.73
CA HIS A 422 35.38 -8.28 12.84
C HIS A 422 33.87 -8.06 12.80
N LEU A 423 33.19 -8.50 13.87
CA LEU A 423 31.75 -8.29 14.00
C LEU A 423 31.48 -6.82 14.34
N ALA A 424 30.76 -6.12 13.46
CA ALA A 424 30.33 -4.73 13.66
C ALA A 424 29.14 -4.65 14.65
N SER A 425 29.35 -5.16 15.87
CA SER A 425 28.38 -5.17 16.97
C SER A 425 29.03 -4.84 18.31
N TRP A 426 28.29 -4.19 19.19
CA TRP A 426 28.66 -4.02 20.60
C TRP A 426 27.51 -4.49 21.50
N LEU A 427 27.81 -5.33 22.50
CA LEU A 427 26.82 -5.92 23.42
C LEU A 427 25.59 -6.54 22.72
N GLY A 428 25.76 -7.07 21.51
CA GLY A 428 24.68 -7.68 20.72
C GLY A 428 23.80 -6.71 19.93
N ARG A 429 24.20 -5.44 19.75
CA ARG A 429 23.51 -4.43 18.92
C ARG A 429 24.38 -3.99 17.74
N ARG A 430 23.77 -3.47 16.66
CA ARG A 430 24.48 -2.76 15.57
C ARG A 430 25.25 -1.54 16.12
N MET A 431 26.52 -1.41 15.72
CA MET A 431 27.30 -0.19 15.93
C MET A 431 26.72 0.93 15.07
N THR A 432 26.73 2.15 15.58
CA THR A 432 26.48 3.34 14.76
C THR A 432 27.59 3.53 13.72
N GLU A 433 27.33 4.33 12.70
CA GLU A 433 28.29 4.63 11.62
C GLU A 433 29.55 5.31 12.19
N GLU A 434 29.38 6.21 13.17
CA GLU A 434 30.50 6.86 13.86
C GLU A 434 31.32 5.88 14.73
N GLU A 435 30.68 4.92 15.41
CA GLU A 435 31.38 3.85 16.15
C GLU A 435 32.15 2.92 15.21
N LEU A 436 31.60 2.59 14.04
CA LEU A 436 32.32 1.83 13.01
C LEU A 436 33.56 2.61 12.51
N LEU A 437 33.41 3.90 12.19
CA LEU A 437 34.52 4.74 11.73
C LEU A 437 35.64 4.85 12.78
N ARG A 438 35.29 5.05 14.07
CA ARG A 438 36.24 4.99 15.20
C ARG A 438 36.97 3.64 15.22
N ARG A 439 36.23 2.53 15.13
CA ARG A 439 36.80 1.18 15.17
C ARG A 439 37.74 0.88 13.99
N ILE A 440 37.42 1.41 12.81
CA ILE A 440 38.26 1.31 11.60
C ILE A 440 39.55 2.13 11.77
N ALA A 441 39.46 3.35 12.31
CA ALA A 441 40.61 4.19 12.61
C ALA A 441 41.53 3.59 13.68
N ASP A 442 40.98 3.07 14.79
CA ASP A 442 41.71 2.33 15.85
C ASP A 442 42.53 1.16 15.28
N MET A 443 42.01 0.51 14.24
CA MET A 443 42.65 -0.61 13.56
C MET A 443 43.70 -0.19 12.52
N GLY A 444 43.88 1.11 12.26
CA GLY A 444 44.80 1.65 11.24
C GLY A 444 44.37 1.29 9.81
N ILE A 445 43.06 1.31 9.54
CA ILE A 445 42.46 1.07 8.23
C ILE A 445 42.01 2.41 7.65
N ARG A 446 42.32 2.66 6.37
CA ARG A 446 42.02 3.93 5.67
C ARG A 446 41.09 3.78 4.46
N ILE A 447 40.74 2.55 4.09
CA ILE A 447 39.80 2.28 3.00
C ILE A 447 38.56 1.61 3.60
N LEU A 448 37.37 2.09 3.24
CA LEU A 448 36.10 1.45 3.58
C LEU A 448 35.38 1.15 2.27
N ILE A 449 35.16 -0.14 2.02
CA ILE A 449 34.43 -0.68 0.87
C ILE A 449 33.09 -1.14 1.39
N ASP A 450 32.06 -0.30 1.26
CA ASP A 450 30.73 -0.59 1.80
C ASP A 450 29.85 -1.40 0.83
N ALA A 451 30.41 -2.51 0.33
CA ALA A 451 29.69 -3.50 -0.49
C ALA A 451 28.45 -4.10 0.23
N GLY A 452 28.33 -3.91 1.54
CA GLY A 452 27.18 -4.30 2.34
C GLY A 452 26.13 -3.21 2.58
N ALA A 453 26.32 -1.98 2.05
CA ALA A 453 25.49 -0.82 2.38
C ALA A 453 25.17 -0.71 3.88
N TYR A 454 26.20 -0.85 4.73
CA TYR A 454 26.09 -0.69 6.18
C TYR A 454 25.92 0.76 6.60
N ILE A 455 26.52 1.69 5.86
CA ILE A 455 26.31 3.12 6.01
C ILE A 455 24.93 3.43 5.43
N LEU A 456 23.99 3.83 6.26
CA LEU A 456 22.59 4.09 5.92
C LEU A 456 22.21 5.56 6.11
N GLU A 457 22.62 6.14 7.24
CA GLU A 457 22.16 7.46 7.71
C GLU A 457 22.97 8.60 7.09
N MET A 458 24.29 8.44 6.95
CA MET A 458 25.14 9.41 6.28
C MET A 458 25.15 9.21 4.75
N ASP A 459 25.14 10.31 4.01
CA ASP A 459 25.62 10.33 2.62
C ASP A 459 27.16 10.26 2.57
N ASN A 460 27.69 9.97 1.38
CA ASN A 460 29.11 9.76 1.13
C ASN A 460 30.00 10.92 1.61
N ARG A 461 29.53 12.16 1.46
CA ARG A 461 30.26 13.38 1.79
C ARG A 461 30.27 13.61 3.31
N ASN A 462 29.13 13.42 3.96
CA ASN A 462 28.99 13.56 5.40
C ASN A 462 29.73 12.45 6.16
N LEU A 463 29.75 11.22 5.61
CA LEU A 463 30.56 10.12 6.15
C LEU A 463 32.06 10.46 6.13
N VAL A 464 32.61 10.88 4.99
CA VAL A 464 34.06 11.19 4.94
C VAL A 464 34.44 12.41 5.76
N LYS A 465 33.54 13.38 5.96
CA LYS A 465 33.74 14.48 6.92
C LYS A 465 33.80 13.97 8.36
N ALA A 466 32.89 13.08 8.76
CA ALA A 466 32.93 12.44 10.08
C ALA A 466 34.22 11.63 10.26
N TRP A 467 34.61 10.85 9.25
CA TRP A 467 35.83 10.02 9.30
C TRP A 467 37.12 10.85 9.36
N LEU A 468 37.21 11.96 8.62
CA LEU A 468 38.30 12.95 8.75
C LEU A 468 38.34 13.60 10.14
N GLY A 469 37.19 13.73 10.83
CA GLY A 469 37.13 14.14 12.23
C GLY A 469 37.74 13.13 13.20
N ILE A 470 37.83 11.86 12.80
CA ILE A 470 38.26 10.71 13.61
C ILE A 470 39.71 10.33 13.33
N ASP A 471 40.07 9.93 12.09
CA ASP A 471 41.49 9.78 11.70
C ASP A 471 42.05 11.19 11.47
N THR A 472 42.86 11.67 12.42
CA THR A 472 43.52 12.99 12.36
C THR A 472 44.78 13.02 11.49
N GLN A 473 45.28 11.86 11.06
CA GLN A 473 46.54 11.70 10.32
C GLN A 473 46.36 11.77 8.80
N ALA A 474 45.17 11.45 8.28
CA ALA A 474 44.85 11.63 6.86
C ALA A 474 44.76 13.12 6.47
N LYS A 475 45.23 13.50 5.28
CA LYS A 475 45.19 14.89 4.80
C LYS A 475 43.88 15.25 4.08
N ALA A 476 43.29 14.27 3.41
CA ALA A 476 42.04 14.38 2.68
C ALA A 476 41.30 13.04 2.68
N ALA A 477 40.08 13.03 2.15
CA ALA A 477 39.30 11.82 1.92
C ALA A 477 38.69 11.81 0.51
N VAL A 478 38.73 10.66 -0.15
CA VAL A 478 38.13 10.41 -1.46
C VAL A 478 36.77 9.72 -1.26
N PHE A 479 35.77 10.21 -1.99
CA PHE A 479 34.41 9.66 -2.04
C PHE A 479 33.82 9.87 -3.44
N PHE A 480 32.70 9.22 -3.74
CA PHE A 480 31.97 9.46 -4.99
C PHE A 480 30.78 10.39 -4.77
N GLY A 481 30.66 11.38 -5.67
CA GLY A 481 29.56 12.34 -5.70
C GLY A 481 28.34 11.83 -6.46
N ALA A 482 27.23 12.55 -6.39
CA ALA A 482 26.01 12.25 -7.14
C ALA A 482 26.13 12.45 -8.67
N ASP A 483 27.29 12.91 -9.16
CA ASP A 483 27.68 12.92 -10.57
C ASP A 483 28.49 11.66 -10.98
N ASN A 484 28.57 10.66 -10.09
CA ASN A 484 29.35 9.42 -10.20
C ASN A 484 30.85 9.66 -10.46
N ARG A 485 31.39 10.80 -9.99
CA ARG A 485 32.83 11.13 -10.07
C ARG A 485 33.51 11.03 -8.71
N ALA A 486 34.80 10.75 -8.72
CA ALA A 486 35.64 10.76 -7.52
C ALA A 486 35.97 12.21 -7.10
N TRP A 487 35.56 12.59 -5.90
CA TRP A 487 35.78 13.90 -5.28
C TRP A 487 36.66 13.78 -4.03
N VAL A 488 37.38 14.87 -3.73
CA VAL A 488 38.32 14.98 -2.62
C VAL A 488 37.84 16.04 -1.63
N GLN A 489 37.53 15.60 -0.41
CA GLN A 489 37.28 16.45 0.73
C GLN A 489 38.59 16.66 1.51
N TYR A 490 39.15 17.86 1.46
CA TYR A 490 40.35 18.21 2.24
C TYR A 490 40.02 18.43 3.72
N ARG A 491 40.97 18.18 4.62
CA ARG A 491 40.86 18.52 6.05
C ARG A 491 40.74 20.04 6.24
N GLY A 492 39.66 20.47 6.90
CA GLY A 492 39.45 21.88 7.29
C GLY A 492 38.99 22.84 6.17
N VAL A 493 38.95 22.38 4.92
CA VAL A 493 38.42 23.15 3.77
C VAL A 493 36.95 22.78 3.55
N LYS A 494 36.09 23.75 3.23
CA LYS A 494 34.64 23.51 3.05
C LYS A 494 34.29 22.97 1.66
N GLU A 495 35.06 23.34 0.66
CA GLU A 495 34.88 22.94 -0.74
C GLU A 495 35.54 21.59 -1.03
N GLU A 496 35.02 20.90 -2.05
CA GLU A 496 35.57 19.64 -2.57
C GLU A 496 36.12 19.84 -3.99
N VAL A 497 37.10 19.01 -4.35
CA VAL A 497 37.85 19.13 -5.62
C VAL A 497 37.81 17.79 -6.35
N PRO A 498 37.62 17.73 -7.69
CA PRO A 498 37.67 16.47 -8.42
C PRO A 498 39.03 15.79 -8.26
N LEU A 499 39.07 14.47 -8.07
CA LEU A 499 40.31 13.73 -7.77
C LEU A 499 41.43 14.01 -8.78
N LEU A 500 41.09 14.04 -10.08
CA LEU A 500 42.00 14.32 -11.20
C LEU A 500 42.64 15.72 -11.16
N ALA A 501 42.09 16.65 -10.37
CA ALA A 501 42.62 18.01 -10.16
C ALA A 501 43.40 18.13 -8.83
N THR A 502 43.74 17.01 -8.17
CA THR A 502 44.49 16.98 -6.92
C THR A 502 45.79 16.16 -7.05
N PRO A 503 46.82 16.41 -6.22
CA PRO A 503 48.03 15.58 -6.19
C PRO A 503 47.78 14.12 -5.75
N PHE A 504 46.57 13.77 -5.31
CA PHE A 504 46.20 12.43 -4.89
C PHE A 504 45.76 11.51 -6.05
N ALA A 505 45.65 12.04 -7.28
CA ALA A 505 45.33 11.24 -8.47
C ALA A 505 46.37 10.13 -8.75
N ASP A 506 47.64 10.37 -8.41
CA ASP A 506 48.75 9.42 -8.61
C ASP A 506 49.03 8.55 -7.37
N SER A 507 48.64 8.97 -6.16
CA SER A 507 48.79 8.20 -4.93
C SER A 507 47.77 8.58 -3.84
N LEU A 508 47.11 7.56 -3.29
CA LEU A 508 46.08 7.68 -2.24
C LEU A 508 46.61 7.40 -0.82
N GLU A 509 47.93 7.34 -0.61
CA GLU A 509 48.56 6.91 0.66
C GLU A 509 48.25 7.81 1.87
N GLU A 510 48.07 9.10 1.64
CA GLU A 510 47.74 10.10 2.67
C GLU A 510 46.23 10.35 2.82
N CYS A 511 45.41 9.61 2.07
CA CYS A 511 43.97 9.77 2.01
C CYS A 511 43.21 8.70 2.82
N LEU A 512 42.01 9.06 3.25
CA LEU A 512 40.93 8.08 3.45
C LEU A 512 40.27 7.80 2.08
N VAL A 513 39.74 6.60 1.87
CA VAL A 513 38.97 6.26 0.66
C VAL A 513 37.69 5.57 1.07
N TYR A 514 36.56 6.12 0.67
CA TYR A 514 35.24 5.52 0.85
C TYR A 514 34.64 5.16 -0.50
N LEU A 515 34.33 3.88 -0.67
CA LEU A 515 33.47 3.36 -1.73
C LEU A 515 32.15 2.98 -1.09
N ASP A 516 31.05 3.56 -1.58
CA ASP A 516 29.71 3.07 -1.29
C ASP A 516 29.42 1.79 -2.10
N GLU A 517 28.24 1.23 -1.90
CA GLU A 517 27.75 0.03 -2.60
C GLU A 517 27.83 0.16 -4.13
N ALA A 518 27.34 1.28 -4.69
CA ALA A 518 27.32 1.52 -6.14
C ALA A 518 28.73 1.55 -6.74
N HIS A 519 29.65 2.25 -6.08
CA HIS A 519 31.01 2.47 -6.54
C HIS A 519 31.99 1.35 -6.11
N THR A 520 31.48 0.20 -5.65
CA THR A 520 32.28 -1.03 -5.48
C THR A 520 32.58 -1.78 -6.79
N ARG A 521 31.87 -1.45 -7.88
CA ARG A 521 32.02 -2.07 -9.20
C ARG A 521 32.34 -1.00 -10.26
N GLY A 522 33.02 -1.39 -11.34
CA GLY A 522 33.35 -0.48 -12.47
C GLY A 522 34.37 0.63 -12.18
N VAL A 523 34.86 0.77 -10.95
CA VAL A 523 35.78 1.83 -10.51
C VAL A 523 37.22 1.32 -10.41
N ASP A 524 38.15 1.98 -11.10
CA ASP A 524 39.60 1.79 -10.93
C ASP A 524 40.20 2.93 -10.08
N LEU A 525 40.70 2.60 -8.89
CA LEU A 525 41.49 3.50 -8.04
C LEU A 525 42.83 2.86 -7.73
N LYS A 526 43.91 3.62 -7.92
CA LYS A 526 45.30 3.20 -7.66
C LYS A 526 45.60 3.22 -6.16
N LEU A 527 45.14 2.18 -5.47
CA LEU A 527 45.40 1.95 -4.04
C LEU A 527 46.87 1.56 -3.81
N PRO A 528 47.56 2.09 -2.78
CA PRO A 528 48.94 1.72 -2.47
C PRO A 528 49.10 0.21 -2.16
N PRO A 529 50.26 -0.43 -2.49
CA PRO A 529 50.45 -1.87 -2.30
C PRO A 529 50.31 -2.39 -0.86
N ASN A 530 50.54 -1.52 0.12
CA ASN A 530 50.44 -1.81 1.56
C ASN A 530 49.11 -1.33 2.17
N ALA A 531 48.18 -0.83 1.36
CA ALA A 531 46.94 -0.25 1.87
C ALA A 531 46.05 -1.31 2.53
N ARG A 532 45.27 -0.87 3.52
CA ARG A 532 44.39 -1.72 4.32
C ARG A 532 42.96 -1.20 4.24
N GLY A 533 42.06 -2.07 3.82
CA GLY A 533 40.63 -1.80 3.72
C GLY A 533 39.78 -2.67 4.63
N ALA A 534 38.64 -2.14 5.04
CA ALA A 534 37.53 -2.88 5.61
C ALA A 534 36.47 -3.10 4.52
N LEU A 535 36.02 -4.34 4.36
CA LEU A 535 34.89 -4.73 3.52
C LEU A 535 33.70 -5.04 4.43
N THR A 536 32.53 -4.46 4.17
CA THR A 536 31.31 -4.82 4.92
C THR A 536 30.70 -6.10 4.32
N LEU A 537 30.52 -7.11 5.17
CA LEU A 537 30.02 -8.46 4.80
C LEU A 537 28.55 -8.62 5.19
N ALA A 538 27.77 -9.39 4.43
CA ALA A 538 26.47 -8.87 4.04
C ALA A 538 25.37 -9.93 3.63
N LEU A 539 24.19 -9.96 4.28
CA LEU A 539 23.04 -10.86 4.04
C LEU A 539 22.21 -10.43 2.83
N GLY A 540 22.04 -11.33 1.87
CA GLY A 540 21.74 -10.98 0.48
C GLY A 540 22.92 -11.23 -0.45
N GLN A 541 24.14 -11.42 0.10
CA GLN A 541 25.35 -11.63 -0.68
C GLN A 541 25.22 -12.82 -1.61
N THR A 542 25.34 -12.59 -2.91
CA THR A 542 26.08 -13.52 -3.75
C THR A 542 27.57 -13.33 -3.43
N LYS A 543 28.09 -12.16 -3.81
CA LYS A 543 29.40 -11.62 -3.41
C LYS A 543 29.25 -10.28 -2.64
N ASP A 544 28.11 -9.57 -2.75
CA ASP A 544 27.83 -8.19 -2.21
C ASP A 544 26.37 -7.99 -1.57
N GLN A 545 26.10 -7.09 -0.56
CA GLN A 545 24.84 -6.75 0.27
C GLN A 545 24.30 -7.71 1.40
N THR A 546 23.84 -7.49 2.68
CA THR A 546 23.79 -6.48 3.81
C THR A 546 24.06 -7.02 5.27
N VAL A 547 24.89 -6.39 6.12
CA VAL A 547 25.47 -6.90 7.42
C VAL A 547 24.75 -7.87 8.42
N GLN A 548 24.38 -7.49 9.66
CA GLN A 548 24.64 -8.34 10.87
C GLN A 548 24.14 -9.80 10.91
N GLU A 549 23.00 -10.10 10.28
CA GLU A 549 22.40 -11.45 10.18
C GLU A 549 23.39 -12.50 9.61
N VAL A 550 24.38 -12.02 8.84
CA VAL A 550 25.54 -12.74 8.31
C VAL A 550 26.35 -13.48 9.37
N HIS A 551 26.50 -12.94 10.58
CA HIS A 551 27.28 -13.62 11.61
C HIS A 551 26.68 -14.97 11.97
N GLN A 552 25.35 -15.02 12.09
CA GLN A 552 24.60 -16.24 12.30
C GLN A 552 24.55 -17.07 11.01
N SER A 553 24.26 -16.45 9.86
CA SER A 553 24.17 -17.15 8.56
C SER A 553 25.46 -17.87 8.16
N ILE A 554 26.64 -17.25 8.34
CA ILE A 554 27.96 -17.90 8.19
C ILE A 554 28.09 -19.06 9.16
N SER A 555 27.76 -18.84 10.45
CA SER A 555 27.90 -19.86 11.50
C SER A 555 27.04 -21.09 11.21
N ASP A 556 25.82 -20.90 10.71
CA ASP A 556 24.87 -21.96 10.37
C ASP A 556 25.30 -22.73 9.13
N VAL A 557 25.72 -22.03 8.07
CA VAL A 557 26.21 -22.64 6.82
C VAL A 557 27.52 -23.41 7.05
N CYS A 558 28.48 -22.80 7.75
CA CYS A 558 29.75 -23.45 8.11
C CYS A 558 29.62 -24.44 9.28
N LYS A 559 28.43 -24.55 9.92
CA LYS A 559 28.14 -25.44 11.05
C LYS A 559 29.13 -25.28 12.21
N LEU A 560 29.49 -24.04 12.50
CA LEU A 560 30.48 -23.68 13.50
C LEU A 560 29.99 -24.03 14.91
N ARG A 561 30.88 -24.61 15.71
CA ARG A 561 30.64 -24.87 17.13
C ARG A 561 30.97 -23.63 17.94
N GLY A 562 30.18 -23.38 18.99
CA GLY A 562 30.36 -22.21 19.86
C GLY A 562 31.79 -22.07 20.35
N GLY A 563 32.42 -20.92 20.05
CA GLY A 563 33.82 -20.62 20.36
C GLY A 563 34.78 -20.71 19.16
N GLN A 564 34.36 -21.20 17.98
CA GLN A 564 35.17 -21.10 16.76
C GLN A 564 35.16 -19.68 16.19
N ALA A 565 36.33 -19.12 15.91
CA ALA A 565 36.46 -17.80 15.31
C ALA A 565 36.15 -17.80 13.80
N ILE A 566 35.25 -16.91 13.37
CA ILE A 566 35.00 -16.64 11.95
C ILE A 566 36.26 -16.00 11.32
N ASN A 567 36.49 -16.27 10.04
CA ASN A 567 37.60 -15.76 9.23
C ASN A 567 37.20 -15.79 7.74
N SER A 568 38.03 -15.28 6.84
CA SER A 568 37.68 -15.15 5.42
C SER A 568 37.32 -16.46 4.69
N SER A 569 37.78 -17.65 5.11
CA SER A 569 37.30 -18.90 4.49
C SER A 569 35.87 -19.27 4.88
N HIS A 570 35.43 -18.93 6.09
CA HIS A 570 34.04 -19.14 6.50
C HIS A 570 33.12 -18.16 5.74
N VAL A 571 33.57 -16.92 5.55
CA VAL A 571 32.90 -15.92 4.68
C VAL A 571 32.78 -16.46 3.26
N ILE A 572 33.88 -16.82 2.59
CA ILE A 572 33.88 -17.32 1.21
C ILE A 572 32.96 -18.55 1.04
N MET A 573 32.97 -19.50 1.98
CA MET A 573 32.11 -20.68 1.89
C MET A 573 30.63 -20.30 1.92
N TRP A 574 30.26 -19.31 2.74
CA TRP A 574 28.89 -18.84 2.87
C TRP A 574 28.45 -17.92 1.71
N LEU A 575 29.36 -17.12 1.12
CA LEU A 575 29.13 -16.39 -0.14
C LEU A 575 28.78 -17.36 -1.28
N LEU A 576 29.59 -18.42 -1.46
CA LEU A 576 29.36 -19.43 -2.49
C LEU A 576 28.02 -20.16 -2.29
N GLU A 577 27.67 -20.52 -1.05
CA GLU A 577 26.36 -21.10 -0.69
C GLU A 577 25.20 -20.15 -1.02
N GLN A 578 25.34 -18.85 -0.76
CA GLN A 578 24.28 -17.89 -1.09
C GLN A 578 24.14 -17.70 -2.62
N THR A 579 25.24 -17.60 -3.37
CA THR A 579 25.22 -17.58 -4.84
C THR A 579 24.50 -18.80 -5.42
N CYS A 580 24.70 -19.99 -4.85
CA CYS A 580 23.91 -21.18 -5.20
C CYS A 580 22.42 -20.97 -4.94
N ARG A 581 22.03 -20.48 -3.75
CA ARG A 581 20.62 -20.24 -3.39
C ARG A 581 19.95 -19.17 -4.25
N THR A 582 20.63 -18.08 -4.60
CA THR A 582 20.11 -17.04 -5.51
C THR A 582 19.88 -17.60 -6.91
N ASN A 583 20.81 -18.41 -7.41
CA ASN A 583 20.63 -19.12 -8.67
C ASN A 583 19.45 -20.11 -8.61
N GLU A 584 19.32 -20.91 -7.54
CA GLU A 584 18.18 -21.82 -7.31
C GLU A 584 16.84 -21.07 -7.29
N GLN A 585 16.76 -19.92 -6.60
CA GLN A 585 15.57 -19.06 -6.58
C GLN A 585 15.20 -18.59 -7.99
N LEU A 586 16.17 -18.13 -8.79
CA LEU A 586 15.92 -17.62 -10.14
C LEU A 586 15.60 -18.70 -11.19
N GLN A 587 15.80 -20.00 -10.92
CA GLN A 587 15.56 -21.09 -11.88
C GLN A 587 14.15 -21.08 -12.48
N ASN A 588 13.12 -20.82 -11.66
CA ASN A 588 11.74 -20.78 -12.14
C ASN A 588 11.50 -19.68 -13.19
N LEU A 589 12.13 -18.52 -13.01
CA LEU A 589 12.09 -17.39 -13.94
C LEU A 589 12.88 -17.69 -15.22
N TYR A 590 14.08 -18.28 -15.10
CA TYR A 590 14.89 -18.74 -16.24
C TYR A 590 14.12 -19.74 -17.11
N PHE A 591 13.49 -20.75 -16.50
CA PHE A 591 12.67 -21.72 -17.24
C PHE A 591 11.45 -21.07 -17.91
N ALA A 592 10.84 -20.07 -17.28
CA ALA A 592 9.71 -19.34 -17.86
C ALA A 592 10.15 -18.51 -19.09
N GLN A 593 11.24 -17.77 -18.99
CA GLN A 593 11.83 -16.97 -20.07
C GLN A 593 12.24 -17.83 -21.26
N GLY A 594 13.03 -18.89 -21.04
CA GLY A 594 13.44 -19.80 -22.12
C GLY A 594 12.27 -20.50 -22.79
N SER A 595 11.25 -20.90 -22.01
CA SER A 595 10.00 -21.47 -22.57
C SER A 595 9.19 -20.44 -23.35
N ASP A 596 9.31 -19.14 -23.07
CA ASP A 596 8.62 -18.07 -23.78
C ASP A 596 9.33 -17.70 -25.09
N PHE A 597 10.65 -17.52 -25.04
CA PHE A 597 11.52 -17.36 -26.20
C PHE A 597 11.25 -18.46 -27.23
N CYS A 598 11.38 -19.74 -26.84
CA CYS A 598 11.15 -20.86 -27.76
C CYS A 598 9.73 -20.85 -28.38
N ARG A 599 8.69 -20.50 -27.62
CA ARG A 599 7.31 -20.40 -28.13
C ARG A 599 7.15 -19.25 -29.13
N ARG A 600 7.65 -18.05 -28.81
CA ARG A 600 7.59 -16.86 -29.68
C ARG A 600 8.37 -17.08 -30.97
N THR A 601 9.62 -17.56 -30.89
CA THR A 601 10.48 -17.84 -32.06
C THR A 601 9.89 -18.96 -32.93
N ASN A 602 9.37 -20.04 -32.34
CA ASN A 602 8.69 -21.11 -33.10
C ASN A 602 7.46 -20.56 -33.84
N ALA A 603 6.60 -19.77 -33.18
CA ALA A 603 5.43 -19.17 -33.82
C ALA A 603 5.82 -18.24 -34.98
N GLN A 604 6.85 -17.42 -34.82
CA GLN A 604 7.34 -16.56 -35.91
C GLN A 604 7.87 -17.36 -37.10
N TRP A 605 8.60 -18.46 -36.84
CA TRP A 605 9.19 -19.31 -37.88
C TRP A 605 8.22 -20.29 -38.56
N VAL A 606 7.14 -20.69 -37.89
CA VAL A 606 6.01 -21.45 -38.45
C VAL A 606 5.14 -20.55 -39.33
N ASN A 607 5.01 -19.26 -38.99
CA ASN A 607 4.13 -18.32 -39.67
C ASN A 607 4.86 -17.30 -40.59
N PRO A 608 5.82 -17.65 -41.47
CA PRO A 608 6.75 -16.70 -42.10
C PRO A 608 6.13 -15.62 -43.02
N LYS A 609 4.84 -15.69 -43.33
CA LYS A 609 4.07 -14.67 -44.07
C LYS A 609 3.27 -13.72 -43.18
N PHE A 610 3.57 -13.60 -41.87
CA PHE A 610 2.79 -12.77 -40.93
C PHE A 610 2.70 -11.26 -41.29
N LEU A 611 3.51 -10.76 -42.23
CA LEU A 611 3.47 -9.39 -42.77
C LEU A 611 2.63 -9.25 -44.07
N THR A 612 1.99 -10.32 -44.55
CA THR A 612 1.23 -10.35 -45.82
C THR A 612 0.02 -11.28 -45.81
N ASP A 613 -0.01 -12.31 -44.96
CA ASP A 613 -1.11 -13.26 -44.82
C ASP A 613 -1.81 -13.11 -43.46
N LYS A 614 -3.14 -12.99 -43.49
CA LYS A 614 -3.96 -12.73 -42.30
C LYS A 614 -4.03 -13.91 -41.32
N ALA A 615 -4.02 -15.16 -41.81
CA ALA A 615 -4.04 -16.32 -40.93
C ALA A 615 -2.71 -16.48 -40.19
N HIS A 616 -1.59 -16.25 -40.90
CA HIS A 616 -0.24 -16.19 -40.32
C HIS A 616 -0.10 -15.05 -39.28
N TYR A 617 -0.66 -13.88 -39.57
CA TYR A 617 -0.73 -12.73 -38.67
C TYR A 617 -1.49 -13.04 -37.37
N GLU A 618 -2.75 -13.50 -37.47
CA GLU A 618 -3.56 -13.85 -36.29
C GLU A 618 -2.97 -15.01 -35.48
N SER A 619 -2.29 -15.95 -36.14
CA SER A 619 -1.58 -17.07 -35.53
C SER A 619 -0.38 -16.59 -34.68
N LEU A 620 0.39 -15.63 -35.18
CA LEU A 620 1.51 -15.04 -34.44
C LEU A 620 1.04 -14.15 -33.27
N LEU A 621 0.04 -13.29 -33.48
CA LEU A 621 -0.48 -12.39 -32.44
C LEU A 621 -0.93 -13.15 -31.18
N LYS A 622 -1.64 -14.27 -31.35
CA LYS A 622 -2.11 -15.14 -30.26
C LYS A 622 -0.98 -15.76 -29.42
N VAL A 623 0.28 -15.68 -29.85
CA VAL A 623 1.46 -16.16 -29.12
C VAL A 623 2.28 -15.00 -28.53
N ILE A 624 2.40 -13.87 -29.23
CA ILE A 624 3.19 -12.73 -28.74
C ILE A 624 2.41 -11.81 -27.77
N GLN A 625 1.09 -11.68 -27.93
CA GLN A 625 0.25 -10.91 -27.01
C GLN A 625 -0.06 -11.75 -25.76
N TYR A 626 0.69 -11.51 -24.67
CA TYR A 626 0.48 -12.19 -23.40
C TYR A 626 -0.53 -11.41 -22.54
N PRO A 627 -1.57 -12.03 -21.95
CA PRO A 627 -2.47 -11.33 -21.03
C PRO A 627 -1.71 -10.85 -19.78
N GLU A 628 -1.65 -9.53 -19.54
CA GLU A 628 -0.96 -8.97 -18.37
C GLU A 628 -1.84 -9.04 -17.13
N ARG A 629 -3.10 -8.58 -17.22
CA ARG A 629 -4.04 -8.61 -16.09
C ARG A 629 -4.30 -10.04 -15.62
N GLN A 630 -3.94 -10.30 -14.36
CA GLN A 630 -4.20 -11.57 -13.67
C GLN A 630 -5.22 -11.37 -12.55
N THR A 631 -6.22 -12.26 -12.47
CA THR A 631 -7.22 -12.23 -11.39
C THR A 631 -6.68 -12.88 -10.12
N LEU A 632 -7.27 -12.55 -8.96
CA LEU A 632 -6.91 -13.19 -7.69
C LEU A 632 -7.22 -14.70 -7.68
N GLU A 633 -8.19 -15.17 -8.48
CA GLU A 633 -8.42 -16.61 -8.70
C GLU A 633 -7.33 -17.25 -9.56
N GLN A 634 -6.79 -16.54 -10.57
CA GLN A 634 -5.68 -17.05 -11.40
C GLN A 634 -4.35 -17.10 -10.64
N LEU A 635 -4.14 -16.18 -9.68
CA LEU A 635 -2.95 -16.14 -8.84
C LEU A 635 -3.02 -17.14 -7.67
N TYR A 636 -4.14 -17.20 -6.95
CA TYR A 636 -4.21 -17.84 -5.64
C TYR A 636 -5.35 -18.88 -5.47
N GLY A 637 -6.17 -19.11 -6.51
CA GLY A 637 -7.43 -19.87 -6.49
C GLY A 637 -7.37 -21.38 -6.24
N GLY A 638 -6.28 -21.89 -5.67
CA GLY A 638 -6.05 -23.33 -5.49
C GLY A 638 -5.59 -24.02 -6.77
N MET A 639 -5.49 -25.35 -6.72
CA MET A 639 -4.73 -26.14 -7.70
C MET A 639 -5.03 -25.73 -9.14
N THR A 640 -4.01 -25.18 -9.80
CA THR A 640 -4.09 -24.82 -11.22
C THR A 640 -4.49 -26.04 -12.02
N GLU A 641 -5.55 -25.91 -12.82
CA GLU A 641 -5.56 -26.58 -14.12
C GLU A 641 -4.30 -26.06 -14.81
N SER A 642 -3.26 -26.89 -14.79
CA SER A 642 -1.92 -26.40 -15.06
C SER A 642 -1.89 -25.78 -16.44
N ARG A 643 -1.31 -24.60 -16.56
CA ARG A 643 -0.61 -24.23 -17.81
C ARG A 643 0.66 -25.09 -17.93
N SER A 644 0.48 -26.41 -17.96
CA SER A 644 0.83 -27.11 -19.18
C SER A 644 0.24 -26.32 -20.34
N SER A 645 1.06 -25.40 -20.86
CA SER A 645 1.37 -25.45 -22.28
C SER A 645 1.47 -26.92 -22.67
N SER A 646 0.36 -27.46 -23.19
CA SER A 646 0.32 -28.74 -23.90
C SER A 646 1.46 -28.66 -24.90
N LEU A 647 2.53 -29.42 -24.63
CA LEU A 647 3.89 -29.08 -25.08
C LEU A 647 3.87 -28.78 -26.57
N SER A 648 3.95 -27.48 -26.89
CA SER A 648 3.63 -26.99 -28.23
C SER A 648 4.72 -27.52 -29.14
N VAL A 649 4.35 -28.47 -30.02
CA VAL A 649 5.31 -29.25 -30.80
C VAL A 649 6.23 -28.30 -31.56
N MET A 650 7.49 -28.26 -31.14
CA MET A 650 8.49 -27.38 -31.73
C MET A 650 8.73 -27.87 -33.16
N SER A 651 8.47 -27.00 -34.14
CA SER A 651 8.56 -27.36 -35.56
C SER A 651 10.00 -27.29 -36.09
N PHE A 652 10.97 -27.01 -35.22
CA PHE A 652 12.39 -26.78 -35.54
C PHE A 652 13.29 -27.42 -34.48
N ALA A 653 14.16 -28.33 -34.90
CA ALA A 653 14.94 -29.21 -34.01
C ALA A 653 15.92 -28.49 -33.07
N ASN A 654 16.26 -27.22 -33.33
CA ASN A 654 17.04 -26.39 -32.40
C ASN A 654 16.20 -25.90 -31.21
N LEU A 655 14.98 -25.40 -31.48
CA LEU A 655 14.03 -25.00 -30.44
C LEU A 655 13.49 -26.21 -29.67
N GLU A 656 13.31 -27.35 -30.34
CA GLU A 656 12.97 -28.64 -29.72
C GLU A 656 14.00 -29.04 -28.66
N ARG A 657 15.29 -29.09 -29.03
CA ARG A 657 16.40 -29.38 -28.09
C ARG A 657 16.49 -28.39 -26.93
N PHE A 658 16.19 -27.11 -27.16
CA PHE A 658 16.13 -26.12 -26.08
C PHE A 658 14.99 -26.43 -25.11
N MET A 659 13.78 -26.72 -25.61
CA MET A 659 12.65 -27.11 -24.78
C MET A 659 12.91 -28.43 -24.03
N GLU A 660 13.47 -29.45 -24.69
CA GLU A 660 13.88 -30.71 -24.06
C GLU A 660 14.87 -30.47 -22.91
N LYS A 661 15.91 -29.65 -23.13
CA LYS A 661 16.90 -29.33 -22.10
C LYS A 661 16.28 -28.55 -20.93
N LEU A 662 15.41 -27.58 -21.19
CA LEU A 662 14.70 -26.85 -20.13
C LEU A 662 13.77 -27.76 -19.31
N ILE A 663 13.07 -28.70 -19.96
CA ILE A 663 12.24 -29.71 -19.29
C ILE A 663 13.10 -30.65 -18.45
N GLN A 664 14.25 -31.08 -18.96
CA GLN A 664 15.17 -31.97 -18.25
C GLN A 664 15.80 -31.27 -17.04
N GLN A 665 16.33 -30.05 -17.19
CA GLN A 665 16.85 -29.25 -16.08
C GLN A 665 15.77 -29.01 -14.99
N ARG A 666 14.52 -28.73 -15.38
CA ARG A 666 13.40 -28.59 -14.42
C ARG A 666 13.08 -29.89 -13.68
N ARG A 667 13.20 -31.06 -14.32
CA ARG A 667 13.04 -32.38 -13.67
C ARG A 667 14.20 -32.70 -12.73
N GLU A 668 15.42 -32.31 -13.10
CA GLU A 668 16.63 -32.52 -12.30
C GLU A 668 16.67 -31.64 -11.04
N ALA A 669 16.10 -30.43 -11.09
CA ALA A 669 15.85 -29.60 -9.90
C ALA A 669 14.85 -30.27 -8.92
N GLY A 670 13.84 -30.97 -9.45
CA GLY A 670 13.04 -31.96 -8.74
C GLY A 670 11.83 -31.45 -7.93
N ASP A 671 10.92 -32.37 -7.59
CA ASP A 671 9.62 -32.05 -6.95
C ASP A 671 9.69 -31.56 -5.50
N LYS A 672 10.87 -31.40 -4.89
CA LYS A 672 11.00 -30.96 -3.49
C LYS A 672 10.68 -29.48 -3.25
N TRP A 673 10.63 -28.66 -4.31
CA TRP A 673 10.58 -27.20 -4.21
C TRP A 673 9.18 -26.57 -4.27
N HIS A 674 8.11 -27.38 -4.28
CA HIS A 674 6.73 -26.91 -4.41
C HIS A 674 6.33 -25.82 -3.38
N GLY A 675 6.86 -25.88 -2.16
CA GLY A 675 6.61 -24.89 -1.10
C GLY A 675 7.26 -23.51 -1.29
N ILE A 676 7.97 -23.25 -2.40
CA ILE A 676 8.58 -21.94 -2.74
C ILE A 676 8.28 -21.59 -4.21
N HIS A 677 7.05 -21.84 -4.66
CA HIS A 677 6.68 -21.72 -6.08
C HIS A 677 6.66 -20.29 -6.67
N SER A 678 6.88 -19.23 -5.85
CA SER A 678 6.43 -17.88 -6.18
C SER A 678 7.49 -16.76 -6.05
N SER A 679 8.48 -16.86 -5.15
CA SER A 679 9.45 -15.77 -4.91
C SER A 679 10.23 -15.34 -6.16
N ALA A 680 10.48 -16.27 -7.08
CA ALA A 680 11.12 -16.02 -8.38
C ALA A 680 10.30 -15.10 -9.31
N LEU A 681 8.98 -15.04 -9.13
CA LEU A 681 8.06 -14.17 -9.87
C LEU A 681 7.78 -12.86 -9.12
N GLU A 682 8.08 -12.83 -7.83
CA GLU A 682 7.94 -11.67 -6.94
C GLU A 682 9.12 -10.70 -7.07
N GLU A 683 10.33 -11.20 -7.36
CA GLU A 683 11.56 -10.40 -7.57
C GLU A 683 11.86 -10.07 -9.03
N VAL A 684 10.89 -10.19 -9.95
CA VAL A 684 11.08 -9.79 -11.36
C VAL A 684 11.10 -8.27 -11.47
N GLU A 685 12.18 -7.74 -12.03
CA GLU A 685 12.31 -6.32 -12.34
C GLU A 685 11.89 -6.10 -13.79
N GLN A 686 10.82 -5.32 -13.96
CA GLN A 686 10.16 -5.09 -15.24
C GLN A 686 10.34 -3.63 -15.64
N GLU A 687 11.13 -3.38 -16.68
CA GLU A 687 11.13 -2.08 -17.34
C GLU A 687 9.91 -1.97 -18.25
N ARG A 688 9.31 -0.78 -18.29
CA ARG A 688 8.01 -0.55 -18.93
C ARG A 688 8.03 0.68 -19.82
N GLU A 689 8.02 0.46 -21.13
CA GLU A 689 7.86 1.52 -22.12
C GLU A 689 6.37 1.73 -22.42
N VAL A 690 5.81 2.82 -21.90
CA VAL A 690 4.40 3.19 -22.05
C VAL A 690 4.26 4.34 -23.05
N GLU A 691 3.59 4.12 -24.18
CA GLU A 691 3.13 5.25 -25.01
C GLU A 691 2.10 6.06 -24.23
N LEU A 692 2.34 7.37 -24.07
CA LEU A 692 1.49 8.31 -23.32
C LEU A 692 0.04 8.31 -23.84
N GLN A 693 -0.85 7.65 -23.09
CA GLN A 693 -2.29 7.75 -23.28
C GLN A 693 -2.86 8.88 -22.41
N VAL A 694 -3.80 9.65 -22.96
CA VAL A 694 -4.51 10.72 -22.25
C VAL A 694 -5.70 10.12 -21.50
N ASP A 695 -5.71 10.18 -20.17
CA ASP A 695 -6.83 9.71 -19.33
C ASP A 695 -8.08 10.61 -19.56
N GLU A 696 -9.26 10.00 -19.75
CA GLU A 696 -10.52 10.74 -19.92
C GLU A 696 -11.08 11.29 -18.60
N VAL A 697 -11.34 12.60 -18.54
CA VAL A 697 -11.95 13.25 -17.37
C VAL A 697 -13.47 13.00 -17.33
N ARG A 698 -13.98 12.46 -16.21
CA ARG A 698 -15.41 12.25 -16.00
C ARG A 698 -16.18 13.56 -15.80
N HIS A 699 -17.27 13.73 -16.55
CA HIS A 699 -18.22 14.83 -16.34
C HIS A 699 -19.00 14.70 -15.03
N VAL A 700 -19.20 15.83 -14.35
CA VAL A 700 -20.04 15.93 -13.14
C VAL A 700 -21.52 15.92 -13.53
N GLN A 701 -22.26 14.92 -13.03
CA GLN A 701 -23.72 14.89 -13.14
C GLN A 701 -24.34 15.98 -12.25
N LYS A 702 -25.12 16.89 -12.85
CA LYS A 702 -25.80 17.95 -12.09
C LYS A 702 -26.98 17.34 -11.28
N PRO A 703 -27.15 17.67 -9.98
CA PRO A 703 -28.23 17.12 -9.16
C PRO A 703 -29.63 17.42 -9.70
N GLU A 704 -30.54 16.47 -9.52
CA GLU A 704 -31.97 16.64 -9.80
C GLU A 704 -32.61 17.67 -8.85
N ARG A 705 -33.60 18.42 -9.35
CA ARG A 705 -34.33 19.44 -8.57
C ARG A 705 -35.67 18.88 -8.09
N TYR A 706 -35.82 18.78 -6.77
CA TYR A 706 -37.05 18.30 -6.11
C TYR A 706 -37.90 19.46 -5.58
N THR A 707 -39.22 19.33 -5.66
CA THR A 707 -40.17 20.32 -5.10
C THR A 707 -40.46 20.00 -3.63
N ALA A 708 -40.33 20.98 -2.74
CA ALA A 708 -40.65 20.82 -1.32
C ALA A 708 -42.16 20.73 -1.05
N LEU A 709 -42.56 19.98 0.00
CA LEU A 709 -43.93 19.94 0.50
C LEU A 709 -44.21 21.11 1.44
N THR A 710 -45.43 21.65 1.39
CA THR A 710 -45.89 22.69 2.31
C THR A 710 -46.43 22.12 3.62
N PHE A 711 -46.09 22.76 4.74
CA PHE A 711 -46.59 22.39 6.06
C PHE A 711 -48.08 22.72 6.21
N PRO A 712 -48.97 21.75 6.50
CA PRO A 712 -50.42 21.95 6.57
C PRO A 712 -50.91 22.49 7.93
N GLY A 713 -50.01 22.70 8.90
CA GLY A 713 -50.34 23.11 10.26
C GLY A 713 -50.38 21.95 11.27
N LEU A 714 -50.37 22.31 12.56
CA LEU A 714 -50.27 21.38 13.68
C LEU A 714 -51.47 20.43 13.80
N HIS A 715 -51.24 19.12 13.70
CA HIS A 715 -52.31 18.12 13.76
C HIS A 715 -52.98 18.05 15.15
N PRO A 716 -54.33 17.92 15.25
CA PRO A 716 -55.04 17.93 16.54
C PRO A 716 -54.58 16.91 17.57
N ALA A 717 -54.08 15.74 17.15
CA ALA A 717 -53.54 14.74 18.08
C ALA A 717 -52.25 15.20 18.78
N VAL A 718 -51.38 15.93 18.08
CA VAL A 718 -50.13 16.48 18.63
C VAL A 718 -50.45 17.63 19.59
N SER A 719 -51.38 18.51 19.19
CA SER A 719 -51.91 19.60 20.04
C SER A 719 -52.62 19.08 21.30
N ARG A 720 -53.30 17.93 21.21
CA ARG A 720 -53.86 17.22 22.38
C ARG A 720 -52.75 16.67 23.26
N PHE A 721 -51.80 15.91 22.71
CA PHE A 721 -50.72 15.28 23.45
C PHE A 721 -49.96 16.29 24.32
N ALA A 722 -49.54 17.42 23.73
CA ALA A 722 -48.86 18.50 24.44
C ALA A 722 -49.66 19.14 25.61
N ARG A 723 -50.98 18.94 25.66
CA ARG A 723 -51.86 19.40 26.76
C ARG A 723 -52.18 18.31 27.78
N THR A 724 -52.40 17.07 27.34
CA THR A 724 -52.92 15.98 28.19
C THR A 724 -51.85 15.00 28.67
N GLY A 725 -50.69 14.94 28.02
CA GLY A 725 -49.69 13.89 28.23
C GLY A 725 -50.05 12.54 27.60
N GLU A 726 -51.14 12.45 26.84
CA GLU A 726 -51.69 11.18 26.32
C GLU A 726 -51.89 11.22 24.79
N LEU A 727 -51.13 10.38 24.09
CA LEU A 727 -51.14 10.30 22.63
C LEU A 727 -52.22 9.30 22.18
N THR A 728 -53.38 9.82 21.75
CA THR A 728 -54.60 9.04 21.50
C THR A 728 -55.19 9.28 20.11
N GLY A 729 -55.84 8.25 19.55
CA GLY A 729 -56.65 8.35 18.33
C GLY A 729 -55.98 7.85 17.03
N GLY A 730 -54.72 7.41 17.06
CA GLY A 730 -54.09 6.65 15.96
C GLY A 730 -53.94 7.40 14.62
N LYS A 731 -54.02 8.73 14.61
CA LYS A 731 -53.92 9.58 13.41
C LYS A 731 -53.04 10.79 13.67
N GLY A 732 -52.26 11.20 12.66
CA GLY A 732 -51.30 12.32 12.73
C GLY A 732 -49.95 11.98 13.35
N TYR A 733 -49.75 10.72 13.76
CA TYR A 733 -48.48 10.18 14.24
C TYR A 733 -48.31 8.74 13.79
N LYS A 734 -47.06 8.25 13.75
CA LYS A 734 -46.69 6.85 13.46
C LYS A 734 -45.66 6.37 14.50
N HIS A 735 -45.55 5.06 14.73
CA HIS A 735 -44.41 4.50 15.48
C HIS A 735 -43.12 4.74 14.69
N ALA A 736 -42.00 5.06 15.35
CA ALA A 736 -40.77 5.44 14.64
C ALA A 736 -40.20 4.31 13.76
N PHE A 737 -40.07 3.10 14.30
CA PHE A 737 -39.69 1.93 13.49
C PHE A 737 -40.77 1.55 12.44
N GLY A 738 -42.04 1.86 12.72
CA GLY A 738 -43.14 1.76 11.74
C GLY A 738 -43.18 2.90 10.70
N ALA A 739 -42.20 3.81 10.74
CA ALA A 739 -41.89 4.76 9.68
C ALA A 739 -40.61 4.37 8.95
N LEU A 740 -39.63 3.77 9.64
CA LEU A 740 -38.51 3.07 9.00
C LEU A 740 -39.00 1.94 8.07
N GLU A 741 -40.04 1.20 8.46
CA GLU A 741 -40.82 0.27 7.62
C GLU A 741 -41.15 0.82 6.21
N GLY A 742 -41.25 2.15 6.04
CA GLY A 742 -41.52 2.82 4.77
C GLY A 742 -40.30 3.28 3.96
N THR A 743 -39.08 3.20 4.46
CA THR A 743 -37.84 3.59 3.76
C THR A 743 -37.30 2.43 2.92
N ASN A 744 -36.43 2.69 1.94
CA ASN A 744 -35.83 1.62 1.13
C ASN A 744 -35.00 0.67 2.00
N ILE A 745 -34.20 1.22 2.92
CA ILE A 745 -33.38 0.42 3.85
C ILE A 745 -34.28 -0.37 4.81
N GLY A 746 -35.35 0.23 5.34
CA GLY A 746 -36.25 -0.49 6.25
C GLY A 746 -37.04 -1.61 5.56
N GLN A 747 -37.43 -1.42 4.29
CA GLN A 747 -38.01 -2.49 3.47
C GLN A 747 -36.99 -3.62 3.21
N LYS A 748 -35.75 -3.29 2.81
CA LYS A 748 -34.67 -4.26 2.57
C LYS A 748 -34.42 -5.16 3.79
N TYR A 749 -34.47 -4.61 5.00
CA TYR A 749 -34.26 -5.35 6.25
C TYR A 749 -35.54 -5.84 6.93
N ASN A 750 -36.73 -5.65 6.34
CA ASN A 750 -38.02 -5.99 6.93
C ASN A 750 -38.17 -5.44 8.36
N VAL A 751 -38.01 -4.13 8.52
CA VAL A 751 -38.05 -3.46 9.83
C VAL A 751 -39.47 -3.45 10.40
N CYS A 752 -39.62 -4.07 11.56
CA CYS A 752 -40.86 -4.18 12.33
C CYS A 752 -40.96 -3.10 13.41
N ARG A 753 -42.16 -2.91 13.95
CA ARG A 753 -42.41 -2.03 15.11
C ARG A 753 -41.98 -2.73 16.40
N THR A 754 -41.26 -2.02 17.26
CA THR A 754 -40.95 -2.49 18.61
C THR A 754 -42.14 -2.27 19.56
N ALA A 755 -42.05 -2.83 20.76
CA ALA A 755 -43.01 -2.58 21.85
C ALA A 755 -42.87 -1.19 22.49
N SER A 756 -41.98 -0.33 21.99
CA SER A 756 -41.68 0.96 22.59
C SER A 756 -42.78 2.00 22.34
N ARG A 757 -42.64 3.14 23.02
CA ARG A 757 -43.55 4.28 22.90
C ARG A 757 -42.87 5.46 22.20
N LEU A 758 -41.99 5.17 21.24
CA LEU A 758 -41.35 6.16 20.36
C LEU A 758 -42.17 6.36 19.08
N PHE A 759 -42.72 7.57 18.93
CA PHE A 759 -43.52 7.97 17.78
C PHE A 759 -42.90 9.16 17.05
N ILE A 760 -43.34 9.39 15.82
CA ILE A 760 -43.04 10.58 15.01
C ILE A 760 -44.35 11.21 14.53
N SER A 761 -44.37 12.54 14.31
CA SER A 761 -45.48 13.20 13.64
C SER A 761 -45.58 12.78 12.16
N THR A 762 -46.78 12.88 11.57
CA THR A 762 -46.97 12.54 10.15
C THR A 762 -46.18 13.44 9.19
N GLU A 763 -45.81 14.65 9.62
CA GLU A 763 -45.07 15.60 8.80
C GLU A 763 -43.54 15.38 8.82
N PHE A 764 -43.02 14.61 9.78
CA PHE A 764 -41.58 14.35 9.90
C PHE A 764 -40.97 13.68 8.65
N MET A 765 -41.72 12.75 8.03
CA MET A 765 -41.30 12.05 6.80
C MET A 765 -41.77 12.78 5.52
N ARG A 766 -42.28 14.02 5.61
CA ARG A 766 -42.87 14.76 4.48
C ARG A 766 -42.01 15.98 4.14
N THR A 767 -41.02 15.76 3.28
CA THR A 767 -40.06 16.79 2.84
C THR A 767 -40.22 17.16 1.38
N VAL A 768 -40.17 16.19 0.46
CA VAL A 768 -40.27 16.40 -1.00
C VAL A 768 -41.52 15.78 -1.62
N ALA A 769 -42.01 16.39 -2.68
CA ALA A 769 -43.15 15.93 -3.47
C ALA A 769 -42.69 14.94 -4.55
N THR A 770 -42.56 13.66 -4.20
CA THR A 770 -42.29 12.59 -5.18
C THR A 770 -43.51 12.32 -6.06
N GLY A 771 -43.28 12.19 -7.37
CA GLY A 771 -44.31 11.76 -8.31
C GLY A 771 -44.66 10.28 -8.12
N LYS A 772 -45.87 9.85 -8.54
CA LYS A 772 -46.41 8.48 -8.36
C LYS A 772 -45.56 7.33 -8.94
N CYS A 773 -44.49 7.63 -9.67
CA CYS A 773 -43.63 6.66 -10.36
C CYS A 773 -42.20 6.59 -9.80
N HIS A 774 -41.87 7.35 -8.75
CA HIS A 774 -40.56 7.29 -8.11
C HIS A 774 -40.60 6.43 -6.84
N PRO A 775 -39.55 5.63 -6.55
CA PRO A 775 -39.43 4.93 -5.27
C PRO A 775 -39.28 5.95 -4.11
N PRO A 776 -39.35 5.50 -2.84
CA PRO A 776 -38.88 6.30 -1.73
C PRO A 776 -37.46 6.81 -2.01
N ASN A 777 -37.16 8.06 -1.64
CA ASN A 777 -35.79 8.54 -1.58
C ASN A 777 -35.48 8.91 -0.12
N ASP A 778 -34.61 8.11 0.49
CA ASP A 778 -34.26 8.21 1.91
C ASP A 778 -33.26 9.35 2.19
N ASP A 779 -32.67 9.99 1.15
CA ASP A 779 -31.76 11.14 1.28
C ASP A 779 -32.44 12.40 1.87
N PHE A 780 -33.77 12.48 1.76
CA PHE A 780 -34.58 13.62 2.20
C PHE A 780 -35.19 13.44 3.60
N LEU A 781 -34.70 12.50 4.40
CA LEU A 781 -35.16 12.27 5.77
C LEU A 781 -34.64 13.36 6.73
N ARG A 782 -35.55 14.03 7.46
CA ARG A 782 -35.19 15.12 8.39
C ARG A 782 -34.22 14.68 9.50
N PRO A 783 -33.34 15.58 10.01
CA PRO A 783 -32.68 15.38 11.30
C PRO A 783 -33.71 15.31 12.44
N VAL A 784 -33.32 14.74 13.57
CA VAL A 784 -34.14 14.71 14.79
C VAL A 784 -33.68 15.85 15.68
N GLU A 785 -34.51 16.89 15.80
CA GLU A 785 -34.19 18.13 16.50
C GLU A 785 -35.08 18.37 17.73
N TRP A 786 -36.36 18.02 17.65
CA TRP A 786 -37.38 18.34 18.65
C TRP A 786 -38.20 17.12 19.07
N ILE A 787 -38.32 16.93 20.38
CA ILE A 787 -38.97 15.76 20.98
C ILE A 787 -39.93 16.21 22.08
N LEU A 788 -41.15 15.71 22.03
CA LEU A 788 -42.14 15.83 23.11
C LEU A 788 -42.09 14.57 23.99
N TRP A 789 -41.69 14.71 25.25
CA TRP A 789 -41.65 13.62 26.23
C TRP A 789 -42.76 13.76 27.28
N SER A 790 -43.61 12.74 27.41
CA SER A 790 -44.62 12.65 28.48
C SER A 790 -44.18 11.66 29.55
N ARG A 791 -43.89 12.16 30.76
CA ARG A 791 -43.49 11.30 31.90
C ARG A 791 -44.62 10.41 32.40
N SER A 792 -45.88 10.84 32.27
CA SER A 792 -47.04 10.12 32.82
C SER A 792 -47.56 9.00 31.91
N SER A 793 -47.05 8.89 30.68
CA SER A 793 -47.39 7.82 29.74
C SER A 793 -46.16 7.23 29.05
N GLU A 794 -44.96 7.54 29.54
CA GLU A 794 -43.64 7.21 28.98
C GLU A 794 -43.58 7.29 27.45
N THR A 795 -44.20 8.31 26.87
CA THR A 795 -44.39 8.43 25.42
C THR A 795 -43.49 9.54 24.87
N ALA A 796 -42.71 9.21 23.85
CA ALA A 796 -41.91 10.15 23.09
C ALA A 796 -42.56 10.40 21.72
N LEU A 797 -42.63 11.66 21.29
CA LEU A 797 -43.08 12.04 19.96
C LEU A 797 -42.09 13.02 19.32
N ILE A 798 -41.38 12.58 18.29
CA ILE A 798 -40.53 13.44 17.45
C ILE A 798 -41.45 14.33 16.59
N ILE A 799 -41.13 15.61 16.52
CA ILE A 799 -41.87 16.62 15.76
C ILE A 799 -40.93 17.44 14.88
N ILE A 800 -41.47 18.16 13.90
CA ILE A 800 -40.69 19.09 13.07
C ILE A 800 -40.62 20.49 13.70
N PRO A 801 -39.61 21.33 13.37
CA PRO A 801 -39.53 22.71 13.87
C PRO A 801 -40.80 23.54 13.68
N GLU A 802 -41.50 23.34 12.55
CA GLU A 802 -42.76 24.01 12.21
C GLU A 802 -43.92 23.63 13.16
N GLU A 803 -43.89 22.42 13.73
CA GLU A 803 -44.80 22.01 14.80
C GLU A 803 -44.32 22.51 16.18
N ALA A 804 -43.00 22.51 16.42
CA ALA A 804 -42.41 22.94 17.68
C ALA A 804 -42.71 24.42 17.97
N GLU A 805 -42.57 25.31 16.99
CA GLU A 805 -42.88 26.74 17.13
C GLU A 805 -44.35 26.98 17.55
N LEU A 806 -45.30 26.25 16.97
CA LEU A 806 -46.72 26.34 17.35
C LEU A 806 -47.02 25.78 18.75
N LEU A 807 -46.16 24.89 19.27
CA LEU A 807 -46.30 24.24 20.57
C LEU A 807 -45.59 24.98 21.71
N ILE A 808 -44.48 25.67 21.44
CA ILE A 808 -43.72 26.43 22.44
C ILE A 808 -44.62 27.38 23.26
N PRO A 809 -45.51 28.20 22.66
CA PRO A 809 -46.44 29.05 23.41
C PRO A 809 -47.50 28.26 24.20
N VAL A 810 -47.86 27.03 23.79
CA VAL A 810 -48.83 26.19 24.51
C VAL A 810 -48.18 25.62 25.77
N ILE A 811 -46.99 25.02 25.63
CA ILE A 811 -46.26 24.39 26.72
C ILE A 811 -45.77 25.44 27.74
N ARG A 812 -45.24 26.58 27.28
CA ARG A 812 -44.83 27.69 28.16
C ARG A 812 -45.99 28.26 29.00
N ARG A 813 -47.22 28.30 28.46
CA ARG A 813 -48.41 28.75 29.21
C ARG A 813 -48.92 27.73 30.24
N ALA A 814 -48.68 26.43 30.03
CA ALA A 814 -48.97 25.40 31.02
C ALA A 814 -47.95 25.38 32.16
N GLY A 815 -46.70 25.79 31.91
CA GLY A 815 -45.68 25.97 32.94
C GLY A 815 -45.42 24.69 33.75
N GLN A 816 -45.49 24.78 35.08
CA GLN A 816 -45.33 23.60 35.96
C GLN A 816 -46.48 22.59 35.87
N LEU A 817 -47.62 22.95 35.28
CA LEU A 817 -48.76 22.04 35.05
C LEU A 817 -48.66 21.29 33.70
N ALA A 818 -47.61 21.54 32.90
CA ALA A 818 -47.40 20.81 31.66
C ALA A 818 -47.01 19.35 31.94
N LYS A 819 -47.81 18.41 31.42
CA LYS A 819 -47.52 16.97 31.47
C LYS A 819 -46.47 16.51 30.43
N VAL A 820 -46.13 17.38 29.49
CA VAL A 820 -45.20 17.13 28.38
C VAL A 820 -44.06 18.13 28.42
N HIS A 821 -42.85 17.63 28.20
CA HIS A 821 -41.62 18.39 28.09
C HIS A 821 -41.19 18.43 26.62
N LEU A 822 -40.97 19.63 26.06
CA LEU A 822 -40.31 19.80 24.77
C LEU A 822 -38.80 19.84 24.99
N ILE A 823 -38.08 18.88 24.40
CA ILE A 823 -36.64 18.70 24.48
C ILE A 823 -36.01 19.03 23.13
N ALA A 824 -34.95 19.82 23.12
CA ALA A 824 -34.05 19.94 21.97
C ALA A 824 -33.01 18.80 22.02
N TYR A 825 -32.78 18.15 20.88
CA TYR A 825 -31.88 17.01 20.74
C TYR A 825 -31.05 17.15 19.47
N ALA A 826 -29.82 16.63 19.51
CA ALA A 826 -29.03 16.33 18.32
C ALA A 826 -28.32 15.00 18.56
N ALA A 827 -28.30 14.12 17.56
CA ALA A 827 -27.55 12.86 17.67
C ALA A 827 -26.04 13.15 17.57
N PRO A 828 -25.19 12.73 18.53
CA PRO A 828 -23.75 12.89 18.41
C PRO A 828 -23.15 12.10 17.23
N VAL A 829 -22.40 12.80 16.37
CA VAL A 829 -21.79 12.25 15.14
C VAL A 829 -20.26 12.38 15.08
N THR A 830 -19.67 13.32 15.82
CA THR A 830 -18.21 13.47 16.02
C THR A 830 -17.84 13.16 17.46
N LYS A 831 -16.54 13.00 17.76
CA LYS A 831 -16.09 12.87 19.16
C LYS A 831 -16.26 14.18 19.95
N SER A 832 -16.17 15.31 19.26
CA SER A 832 -16.20 16.67 19.81
C SER A 832 -17.60 17.20 20.15
N MET A 833 -18.67 16.50 19.77
CA MET A 833 -20.05 16.91 20.06
C MET A 833 -20.44 16.75 21.54
N ILE A 834 -21.26 17.67 22.04
CA ILE A 834 -21.98 17.50 23.31
C ILE A 834 -22.94 16.30 23.18
N HIS A 835 -22.96 15.42 24.17
CA HIS A 835 -23.86 14.27 24.20
C HIS A 835 -25.26 14.66 24.70
N PHE A 836 -26.25 14.75 23.81
CA PHE A 836 -27.65 15.03 24.13
C PHE A 836 -28.42 13.81 24.71
N ASN A 837 -27.70 12.74 25.05
CA ASN A 837 -28.25 11.42 25.40
C ASN A 837 -28.95 11.40 26.78
N ASP A 838 -28.78 12.45 27.59
CA ASP A 838 -29.43 12.62 28.90
C ASP A 838 -30.78 13.36 28.85
N PHE A 839 -31.09 14.02 27.72
CA PHE A 839 -32.28 14.87 27.51
C PHE A 839 -32.41 16.10 28.44
N LEU A 840 -31.31 16.56 29.04
CA LEU A 840 -31.30 17.68 30.00
C LEU A 840 -30.84 19.02 29.40
N TYR A 841 -30.11 19.01 28.28
CA TYR A 841 -29.45 20.19 27.69
C TYR A 841 -30.36 21.42 27.54
N TYR A 842 -31.52 21.28 26.87
CA TYR A 842 -32.49 22.36 26.73
C TYR A 842 -33.92 21.82 26.64
N THR A 843 -34.64 21.92 27.75
CA THR A 843 -35.93 21.24 27.96
C THR A 843 -36.96 22.17 28.62
N ILE A 844 -38.15 22.27 28.03
CA ILE A 844 -39.22 23.23 28.38
C ILE A 844 -40.55 22.49 28.68
N PRO A 845 -41.11 22.61 29.90
CA PRO A 845 -40.43 23.03 31.13
C PRO A 845 -39.30 22.04 31.45
N ARG A 846 -38.35 22.45 32.31
CA ARG A 846 -37.26 21.56 32.74
C ARG A 846 -37.81 20.28 33.38
N LEU A 847 -37.11 19.16 33.16
CA LEU A 847 -37.37 17.91 33.85
C LEU A 847 -37.06 18.06 35.36
N PRO A 848 -37.70 17.28 36.26
CA PRO A 848 -37.38 17.30 37.67
C PRO A 848 -35.92 16.92 37.93
N ALA A 849 -35.28 17.56 38.92
CA ALA A 849 -33.90 17.23 39.28
C ALA A 849 -33.77 15.75 39.70
N GLY A 850 -32.77 15.05 39.15
CA GLY A 850 -32.56 13.62 39.37
C GLY A 850 -33.46 12.68 38.56
N TYR A 851 -34.37 13.18 37.73
CA TYR A 851 -35.15 12.31 36.83
C TYR A 851 -34.31 11.79 35.67
N THR A 852 -34.05 10.48 35.66
CA THR A 852 -33.40 9.77 34.54
C THR A 852 -34.43 9.32 33.51
N VAL A 853 -34.18 9.62 32.24
CA VAL A 853 -35.00 9.12 31.11
C VAL A 853 -34.72 7.62 30.88
N PRO A 854 -35.72 6.79 30.51
CA PRO A 854 -35.51 5.37 30.25
C PRO A 854 -34.46 5.08 29.16
N VAL A 855 -33.59 4.09 29.41
CA VAL A 855 -32.47 3.74 28.52
C VAL A 855 -32.94 3.31 27.12
N TRP A 856 -34.11 2.66 27.03
CA TRP A 856 -34.73 2.28 25.74
C TRP A 856 -34.92 3.49 24.82
N LEU A 857 -35.27 4.66 25.35
CA LEU A 857 -35.47 5.86 24.54
C LEU A 857 -34.15 6.36 23.98
N SER A 858 -33.06 6.39 24.77
CA SER A 858 -31.74 6.78 24.25
C SER A 858 -31.23 5.83 23.16
N ILE A 859 -31.49 4.52 23.30
CA ILE A 859 -31.12 3.52 22.29
C ILE A 859 -31.94 3.69 21.01
N GLU A 860 -33.27 3.60 21.10
CA GLU A 860 -34.13 3.64 19.91
C GLU A 860 -34.10 4.97 19.18
N LEU A 861 -34.06 6.09 19.91
CA LEU A 861 -33.87 7.41 19.33
C LEU A 861 -32.46 7.57 18.72
N GLY A 862 -31.43 7.03 19.37
CA GLY A 862 -30.07 7.02 18.84
C GLY A 862 -30.01 6.33 17.48
N ILE A 863 -30.63 5.14 17.37
CA ILE A 863 -30.79 4.38 16.13
C ILE A 863 -31.56 5.19 15.07
N PHE A 864 -32.77 5.67 15.40
CA PHE A 864 -33.62 6.39 14.45
C PHE A 864 -33.00 7.71 13.97
N ALA A 865 -32.40 8.49 14.87
CA ALA A 865 -31.79 9.77 14.55
C ALA A 865 -30.49 9.63 13.76
N GLY A 866 -29.75 8.53 13.96
CA GLY A 866 -28.48 8.19 13.30
C GLY A 866 -27.25 8.52 14.14
N ARG A 867 -27.22 8.12 15.41
CA ARG A 867 -26.14 8.41 16.38
C ARG A 867 -24.90 7.53 16.13
N LEU A 868 -23.71 8.14 16.02
CA LEU A 868 -22.44 7.42 15.86
C LEU A 868 -21.63 7.36 17.17
N TYR A 869 -21.67 8.43 17.96
CA TYR A 869 -20.96 8.52 19.24
C TYR A 869 -21.92 8.35 20.42
N ILE A 870 -21.52 7.51 21.38
CA ILE A 870 -22.29 7.15 22.57
C ILE A 870 -21.38 7.18 23.79
N GLU A 871 -21.95 7.26 24.98
CA GLU A 871 -21.16 7.18 26.21
C GLU A 871 -20.86 5.71 26.56
N TYR A 872 -19.73 5.45 27.24
CA TYR A 872 -19.33 4.08 27.62
C TYR A 872 -20.40 3.31 28.43
N ARG A 873 -21.22 4.03 29.21
CA ARG A 873 -22.35 3.44 29.97
C ARG A 873 -23.49 2.92 29.09
N GLU A 874 -23.60 3.40 27.85
CA GLU A 874 -24.63 2.97 26.89
C GLU A 874 -24.19 1.77 26.04
N CYS A 875 -22.88 1.48 25.95
CA CYS A 875 -22.34 0.41 25.10
C CYS A 875 -22.95 -0.96 25.42
N ALA A 876 -22.90 -1.40 26.68
CA ALA A 876 -23.41 -2.72 27.06
C ALA A 876 -24.95 -2.86 26.90
N PRO A 877 -25.78 -1.89 27.35
CA PRO A 877 -27.22 -1.89 27.04
C PRO A 877 -27.54 -1.95 25.54
N LEU A 878 -26.81 -1.19 24.72
CA LEU A 878 -26.98 -1.19 23.26
C LEU A 878 -26.61 -2.54 22.64
N THR A 879 -25.47 -3.13 23.03
CA THR A 879 -25.07 -4.47 22.54
C THR A 879 -26.12 -5.53 22.88
N ARG A 880 -26.68 -5.54 24.10
CA ARG A 880 -27.77 -6.47 24.46
C ARG A 880 -29.02 -6.25 23.60
N TYR A 881 -29.42 -5.00 23.39
CA TYR A 881 -30.57 -4.64 22.55
C TYR A 881 -30.42 -5.12 21.10
N LEU A 882 -29.20 -5.11 20.55
CA LEU A 882 -28.89 -5.63 19.22
C LEU A 882 -28.73 -7.16 19.16
N GLN A 883 -28.52 -7.82 20.30
CA GLN A 883 -28.41 -9.28 20.43
C GLN A 883 -29.72 -9.97 20.84
N GLY A 884 -30.73 -9.22 21.31
CA GLY A 884 -32.03 -9.76 21.72
C GLY A 884 -32.03 -10.57 23.02
N LEU A 885 -30.98 -10.45 23.84
CA LEU A 885 -30.84 -11.19 25.09
C LEU A 885 -31.70 -10.54 26.20
N SER A 886 -32.71 -11.27 26.68
CA SER A 886 -33.46 -10.94 27.89
C SER A 886 -32.66 -11.23 29.16
N GLU A 887 -33.04 -10.63 30.29
CA GLU A 887 -32.45 -10.92 31.60
C GLU A 887 -33.06 -12.20 32.22
N GLU A 888 -32.84 -13.35 31.57
CA GLU A 888 -33.13 -14.68 32.12
C GLU A 888 -31.84 -15.52 32.22
N THR A 889 -30.88 -15.09 33.05
CA THR A 889 -29.73 -15.92 33.44
C THR A 889 -29.17 -15.60 34.83
N ASP A 890 -30.03 -15.41 35.83
CA ASP A 890 -29.69 -15.52 37.27
C ASP A 890 -30.93 -15.81 38.14
N ALA A 891 -31.81 -16.69 37.64
CA ALA A 891 -33.13 -16.98 38.20
C ALA A 891 -33.13 -18.03 39.33
N ASP A 892 -32.18 -17.96 40.26
CA ASP A 892 -32.07 -18.91 41.40
C ASP A 892 -31.91 -18.20 42.77
N ALA A 893 -32.13 -16.88 42.82
CA ALA A 893 -31.83 -16.05 44.01
C ALA A 893 -32.92 -15.02 44.43
N ALA A 894 -34.13 -15.06 43.87
CA ALA A 894 -35.23 -14.17 44.30
C ALA A 894 -36.65 -14.70 44.01
N LEU A 895 -37.15 -15.65 44.82
CA LEU A 895 -38.59 -15.93 44.88
C LEU A 895 -39.32 -14.88 45.75
N GLN A 896 -40.56 -14.57 45.35
CA GLN A 896 -41.57 -13.72 46.05
C GLN A 896 -41.49 -12.19 45.82
N LEU A 897 -42.21 -11.68 44.82
CA LEU A 897 -43.55 -11.06 44.98
C LEU A 897 -44.09 -10.51 43.64
N THR A 898 -45.43 -10.42 43.52
CA THR A 898 -46.20 -9.81 42.40
C THR A 898 -45.78 -10.22 40.97
N GLY A 899 -46.50 -11.16 40.36
CA GLY A 899 -46.27 -11.56 38.96
C GLY A 899 -47.27 -10.95 37.98
N GLU A 900 -46.75 -10.32 36.93
CA GLU A 900 -47.33 -10.33 35.57
C GLU A 900 -46.18 -10.61 34.57
N PRO A 901 -46.39 -11.41 33.52
CA PRO A 901 -45.37 -11.62 32.49
C PRO A 901 -45.28 -10.40 31.57
N GLY A 902 -44.09 -9.79 31.48
CA GLY A 902 -43.84 -8.66 30.59
C GLY A 902 -43.92 -9.06 29.10
N PRO A 903 -44.28 -8.13 28.18
CA PRO A 903 -44.33 -8.43 26.75
C PRO A 903 -42.94 -8.79 26.19
N GLY A 904 -42.87 -9.84 25.37
CA GLY A 904 -41.62 -10.32 24.78
C GLY A 904 -40.94 -9.30 23.86
N SER A 905 -39.61 -9.26 23.91
CA SER A 905 -38.78 -8.34 23.13
C SER A 905 -38.48 -8.87 21.73
N ASP A 906 -39.44 -8.75 20.81
CA ASP A 906 -39.15 -8.91 19.37
C ASP A 906 -38.14 -7.84 18.91
N ILE A 907 -37.01 -8.27 18.37
CA ILE A 907 -36.01 -7.38 17.75
C ILE A 907 -36.65 -6.74 16.50
N PHE A 908 -36.42 -5.44 16.30
CA PHE A 908 -36.99 -4.67 15.18
C PHE A 908 -36.60 -5.16 13.76
N THR A 909 -35.62 -6.05 13.63
CA THR A 909 -35.32 -6.81 12.40
C THR A 909 -34.52 -8.07 12.75
N LYS A 910 -34.45 -9.05 11.84
CA LYS A 910 -33.61 -10.24 11.98
C LYS A 910 -32.10 -9.95 11.94
N ASN A 911 -31.67 -8.88 11.26
CA ASN A 911 -30.26 -8.56 11.04
C ASN A 911 -29.92 -7.12 11.52
N PRO A 912 -30.10 -6.79 12.81
CA PRO A 912 -30.07 -5.41 13.31
C PRO A 912 -28.70 -4.74 13.12
N VAL A 913 -27.61 -5.50 13.26
CA VAL A 913 -26.24 -5.03 13.04
C VAL A 913 -26.02 -4.56 11.59
N THR A 914 -26.42 -5.37 10.61
CA THR A 914 -26.20 -5.03 9.19
C THR A 914 -27.19 -3.96 8.71
N PHE A 915 -28.41 -3.91 9.27
CA PHE A 915 -29.30 -2.75 9.10
C PHE A 915 -28.64 -1.45 9.59
N LEU A 916 -28.06 -1.45 10.79
CA LEU A 916 -27.42 -0.25 11.34
C LEU A 916 -26.26 0.24 10.48
N LEU A 917 -25.40 -0.67 9.99
CA LEU A 917 -24.28 -0.30 9.14
C LEU A 917 -24.74 0.47 7.89
N GLU A 918 -25.80 0.04 7.21
CA GLU A 918 -26.33 0.77 6.04
C GLU A 918 -27.13 2.02 6.43
N TRP A 919 -28.00 1.92 7.45
CA TRP A 919 -28.86 3.01 7.89
C TRP A 919 -28.07 4.22 8.39
N LEU A 920 -27.02 4.01 9.17
CA LEU A 920 -26.18 5.07 9.74
C LEU A 920 -25.31 5.73 8.67
N THR A 921 -24.77 4.93 7.74
CA THR A 921 -24.04 5.40 6.55
C THR A 921 -24.90 6.36 5.74
N LEU A 922 -26.13 5.96 5.39
CA LEU A 922 -27.11 6.83 4.72
C LEU A 922 -27.42 8.10 5.55
N ARG A 923 -27.80 7.94 6.83
CA ARG A 923 -28.20 9.06 7.71
C ARG A 923 -27.09 10.09 7.93
N ARG A 924 -25.85 9.80 7.54
CA ARG A 924 -24.68 10.67 7.68
C ARG A 924 -24.08 11.10 6.35
N LYS A 925 -24.41 10.43 5.23
CA LYS A 925 -23.71 10.53 3.94
C LYS A 925 -22.20 10.20 4.04
N ALA A 926 -21.80 9.54 5.13
CA ALA A 926 -20.44 9.09 5.36
C ALA A 926 -20.20 7.79 4.59
N HIS A 927 -19.03 7.65 3.97
CA HIS A 927 -18.68 6.45 3.20
C HIS A 927 -18.29 5.25 4.09
N ASP A 928 -17.86 5.50 5.34
CA ASP A 928 -17.51 4.47 6.32
C ASP A 928 -17.74 4.98 7.75
N ILE A 929 -18.51 4.25 8.55
CA ILE A 929 -18.78 4.54 9.97
C ILE A 929 -18.07 3.56 10.94
N THR A 930 -17.32 2.58 10.43
CA THR A 930 -16.75 1.49 11.24
C THR A 930 -15.71 1.95 12.27
N HIS A 931 -15.11 3.12 12.07
CA HIS A 931 -14.17 3.77 12.99
C HIS A 931 -14.83 4.52 14.17
N THR A 932 -16.15 4.41 14.35
CA THR A 932 -16.90 5.06 15.43
C THR A 932 -17.25 4.10 16.57
N PRO A 933 -17.68 4.58 17.77
CA PRO A 933 -18.18 3.70 18.84
C PRO A 933 -19.32 2.77 18.39
N MET A 934 -20.26 3.31 17.62
CA MET A 934 -21.36 2.53 17.02
C MET A 934 -20.84 1.51 16.00
N GLY A 935 -19.88 1.92 15.15
CA GLY A 935 -19.19 1.03 14.21
C GLY A 935 -18.48 -0.15 14.90
N TYR A 936 -17.79 0.09 16.01
CA TYR A 936 -17.14 -0.96 16.82
C TYR A 936 -18.16 -1.95 17.39
N ILE A 937 -19.30 -1.48 17.90
CA ILE A 937 -20.39 -2.35 18.38
C ILE A 937 -20.95 -3.19 17.22
N CYS A 938 -21.20 -2.59 16.06
CA CYS A 938 -21.64 -3.30 14.85
C CYS A 938 -20.57 -4.27 14.29
N GLN A 939 -19.31 -4.16 14.70
CA GLN A 939 -18.23 -5.10 14.35
C GLN A 939 -17.93 -6.12 15.46
N GLY A 940 -18.63 -6.09 16.59
CA GLY A 940 -18.33 -6.95 17.76
C GLY A 940 -16.96 -6.66 18.40
N ARG A 941 -16.35 -5.50 18.13
CA ARG A 941 -15.03 -5.13 18.67
C ARG A 941 -15.12 -4.82 20.17
N PRO A 942 -14.14 -5.24 20.98
CA PRO A 942 -14.13 -4.92 22.40
C PRO A 942 -13.96 -3.41 22.62
N LEU A 943 -14.83 -2.84 23.46
CA LEU A 943 -14.75 -1.45 23.90
C LEU A 943 -14.45 -1.43 25.40
N HIS A 944 -13.45 -0.64 25.79
CA HIS A 944 -13.04 -0.45 27.18
C HIS A 944 -13.17 1.03 27.58
N LYS A 945 -13.30 1.32 28.89
CA LYS A 945 -13.44 2.70 29.38
C LYS A 945 -12.25 3.61 29.01
N SER A 946 -11.07 3.02 28.82
CA SER A 946 -9.84 3.67 28.35
C SER A 946 -9.75 3.83 26.83
N HIS A 947 -10.72 3.34 26.04
CA HIS A 947 -10.68 3.48 24.58
C HIS A 947 -10.73 4.96 24.18
N PRO A 948 -9.91 5.42 23.21
CA PRO A 948 -9.80 6.84 22.86
C PRO A 948 -11.10 7.57 22.51
N PHE A 949 -12.18 6.86 22.20
CA PHE A 949 -13.53 7.42 22.04
C PHE A 949 -14.07 8.06 23.32
N PHE A 950 -13.83 7.47 24.49
CA PHE A 950 -14.45 7.88 25.76
C PHE A 950 -13.53 8.74 26.64
N VAL A 951 -12.27 8.91 26.23
CA VAL A 951 -11.31 9.81 26.89
C VAL A 951 -11.59 11.24 26.44
N ALA A 952 -12.35 11.98 27.25
CA ALA A 952 -12.49 13.42 27.13
C ALA A 952 -11.19 14.11 27.59
N ARG A 953 -10.58 14.94 26.73
CA ARG A 953 -9.53 15.87 27.17
C ARG A 953 -10.21 16.97 28.01
N SER A 954 -9.70 17.21 29.20
CA SER A 954 -10.25 18.23 30.09
C SER A 954 -9.84 19.62 29.60
N VAL A 955 -10.79 20.34 28.97
CA VAL A 955 -10.59 21.75 28.63
C VAL A 955 -10.39 22.53 29.93
N ASN A 956 -9.15 22.91 30.20
CA ASN A 956 -8.81 23.80 31.31
C ASN A 956 -9.26 25.23 30.93
N THR A 957 -10.51 25.56 31.24
CA THR A 957 -11.13 26.87 30.98
C THR A 957 -10.57 27.96 31.91
N GLN A 958 -9.28 28.27 31.77
CA GLN A 958 -8.70 29.50 32.29
C GLN A 958 -9.04 30.64 31.32
N GLU A 959 -10.06 31.42 31.71
CA GLU A 959 -10.41 32.78 31.29
C GLU A 959 -9.82 33.26 29.95
N ILE A 960 -10.46 32.89 28.84
CA ILE A 960 -10.30 33.61 27.57
C ILE A 960 -10.97 34.98 27.72
N VAL A 961 -10.18 35.97 28.14
CA VAL A 961 -10.60 37.37 28.17
C VAL A 961 -10.86 37.85 26.73
N PRO A 962 -12.07 38.33 26.38
CA PRO A 962 -12.35 38.81 25.03
C PRO A 962 -11.51 40.05 24.71
N PRO A 963 -10.96 40.19 23.48
CA PRO A 963 -10.11 41.31 23.13
C PRO A 963 -10.89 42.63 23.23
N SER A 964 -10.41 43.52 24.11
CA SER A 964 -11.02 44.82 24.35
C SER A 964 -11.01 45.70 23.10
N VAL A 965 -12.17 46.26 22.73
CA VAL A 965 -12.31 47.17 21.58
C VAL A 965 -11.61 48.51 21.88
N GLY A 966 -10.32 48.58 21.55
CA GLY A 966 -9.44 49.72 21.79
C GLY A 966 -9.69 50.90 20.85
N ALA A 967 -10.80 51.61 21.03
CA ALA A 967 -11.15 52.78 20.22
C ALA A 967 -10.17 53.96 20.46
N ARG A 968 -9.21 54.16 19.56
CA ARG A 968 -8.42 55.40 19.45
C ARG A 968 -8.84 56.18 18.20
N ARG A 969 -9.39 57.39 18.41
CA ARG A 969 -9.59 58.41 17.37
C ARG A 969 -8.35 59.30 17.25
N ILE A 970 -8.01 59.71 16.03
CA ILE A 970 -7.28 60.92 15.53
C ILE A 970 -6.81 60.57 14.10
N GLY A 971 -7.08 61.32 13.02
CA GLY A 971 -8.02 62.44 12.82
C GLY A 971 -7.69 63.29 11.56
N GLY A 972 -8.65 63.45 10.62
CA GLY A 972 -8.52 64.23 9.37
C GLY A 972 -7.65 63.56 8.28
N ASN A 973 -7.79 63.82 6.97
CA ASN A 973 -8.76 64.58 6.16
C ASN A 973 -9.01 63.78 4.85
N MET A 974 -10.22 63.71 4.29
CA MET A 974 -10.74 64.61 3.24
C MET A 974 -9.77 64.84 2.07
N ASP A 975 -9.94 64.09 0.98
CA ASP A 975 -10.35 64.62 -0.34
C ASP A 975 -10.80 63.45 -1.26
N GLY A 976 -11.58 63.75 -2.32
CA GLY A 976 -12.09 62.80 -3.32
C GLY A 976 -11.64 63.17 -4.76
N PRO A 977 -12.32 62.75 -5.85
CA PRO A 977 -13.66 62.17 -5.90
C PRO A 977 -13.79 60.84 -6.70
N GLU A 978 -15.05 60.52 -6.97
CA GLU A 978 -15.67 59.42 -7.72
C GLU A 978 -15.27 59.30 -9.21
N GLU A 979 -15.24 58.07 -9.72
CA GLU A 979 -15.81 57.57 -10.99
C GLU A 979 -15.54 56.03 -10.99
N LEU A 980 -16.51 55.10 -10.98
CA LEU A 980 -17.61 54.73 -11.89
C LEU A 980 -17.18 54.05 -13.19
N ASP A 981 -18.04 53.10 -13.61
CA ASP A 981 -18.04 52.30 -14.84
C ASP A 981 -16.83 51.38 -15.11
N SER A 982 -16.90 50.39 -16.00
CA SER A 982 -17.88 49.30 -16.25
C SER A 982 -17.29 48.42 -17.38
N GLU A 983 -17.82 47.20 -17.58
CA GLU A 983 -17.56 46.37 -18.79
C GLU A 983 -16.07 45.93 -18.98
N MET A 984 -15.69 44.96 -19.83
CA MET A 984 -16.47 43.92 -20.53
C MET A 984 -15.64 42.62 -20.61
N GLU A 985 -16.25 41.53 -21.05
CA GLU A 985 -15.54 40.34 -21.53
C GLU A 985 -14.77 40.66 -22.83
N GLY A 986 -13.62 40.01 -23.03
CA GLY A 986 -12.80 40.20 -24.25
C GLY A 986 -11.99 38.96 -24.59
N GLU A 987 -12.46 38.20 -25.58
CA GLU A 987 -11.67 37.14 -26.22
C GLU A 987 -10.50 37.76 -27.02
N GLY A 988 -9.38 37.06 -27.10
CA GLY A 988 -8.14 37.61 -27.66
C GLY A 988 -7.12 36.55 -28.07
N ASP A 989 -7.48 35.68 -29.01
CA ASP A 989 -6.50 34.85 -29.73
C ASP A 989 -5.58 35.73 -30.58
N LEU A 990 -4.26 35.63 -30.40
CA LEU A 990 -3.27 36.04 -31.41
C LEU A 990 -1.84 35.49 -31.12
N PHE A 991 -1.50 34.42 -31.86
CA PHE A 991 -0.19 34.13 -32.47
C PHE A 991 1.14 34.36 -31.70
N ASP A 992 1.83 33.24 -31.46
CA ASP A 992 3.12 32.88 -32.11
C ASP A 992 4.35 33.81 -31.91
N GLN A 993 5.37 33.35 -31.15
CA GLN A 993 6.70 32.94 -31.68
C GLN A 993 7.81 32.74 -30.63
N GLN A 994 8.72 31.79 -30.96
CA GLN A 994 10.13 31.65 -30.53
C GLN A 994 10.42 31.40 -29.03
N GLY A 995 11.08 30.26 -28.76
CA GLY A 995 11.51 29.78 -27.44
C GLY A 995 12.02 28.35 -27.52
#